data_AF-A0A8S3R9A1-F1
#
_entry.id   AF-A0A8S3R9A1-F1
#
_cell.length_a   1.000
_cell.length_b   1.000
_cell.length_c   1.000
_cell.angle_alpha   90.00
_cell.angle_beta   90.00
_cell.angle_gamma   90.00
#
_symmetry.space_group_name_H-M   'P 1'
#
loop_
_entity.id
_entity.type
_entity.pdbx_description
1 polymer ?
#
loop_
_entity_poly.entity_id
_entity_poly.type
_entity_poly.pdbx_seq_one_letter_code
_entity_poly.pdbx_strand_id
1 'polypeptide(L)'
;MGIRNQLYSLKGKQKIYPSCGPVNGGTLVTITGRFIGNANDNITIDFDGIPCHNVTVLTPYTNLTCVTGSKHEFATNISVSVHGKRSGSNNLSFKYQTPTISNFSPTNGIQSGNTTVTITGHNISYEGQNRYNISFYDDTTSIECSAIQSEFSSKKIKCKTGKTDVSRNMSRLQVVIDDLTILNVTGIFQYLPDPQFTLSNESNKAQQSGGATFTIRGQGFNNVGEITVDRVEKPCNVPEDTSAVCETPTKLANQSNSQTVYVRFDGVTLPVTIDYVDDPTFEKFSDVYEYDKESPIEIKGSNLLNGAKPGDYSIQIGLDGKCIDVNISMQLITCLPPKSVPRTNHTDVNSVYVIVFVGRLKAYIGDLKYQEDVEILAIIVGVLAAALVTAIIVGISAVVLLRRKKKRVIKEFKMELMTREEMIRKASREEFADAQMNIRDIKSDLVTTRVPFCDYQTYVLHLLFPNQDIKSNPLLHDSEITDDKKTRINSAMEKFETLLSKKLFLKSLVQTFDRPNMLTMQEKAHFSSVLSISLLGNMRLYFELVHCLLVDLIRTSTKKNQKSLFRSLDSITMRLMVNWLQTGLYKQLKSHSGLQLFMLYKAVQTIIEMAPVDALTTNSKNTIAEEKLLKMRIEHQTLTLQIDLNGNSDQHYPVKVLDCDTISQVKQKCCAQIYKNKPASEIPHNEELSLEWQEGRSGKLTLNDIDNTSDRNNGLVCLNTLKHYMVKDNCRMALMYKHIDEEDVNANSSEGRLESVTTEDIQLLVSGSDQGEDTEMQKWHLPNLPDDIKSNKETDFGDIFLNRLFHTKLLLSDYIDSTFEGLIDSQSLSIPIRYFLCMLDKFGNDYKIESDVLQAWKNECYAARVWAPFIAKPDILFDVNVPGHVEPCLDILRQVFVESFTQTAHKVNKESPPQKLLFHKDIPRYRKLIAPFFVRVEKVNEQEFWSELEEISNTQKEELNFSRQSTLHQLYNLFIGKYRSDIIDDFEDMEESKDLQFAHKLEEVIDLMEEFSSDS
;
A
#
# COMPACT_ATOMS: atom_id res chain seq x y z
N MET A 1 -93.72 3.50 -51.80
CA MET A 1 -94.23 2.33 -51.04
C MET A 1 -93.09 1.31 -50.96
N GLY A 2 -92.68 0.77 -49.82
CA GLY A 2 -93.33 0.71 -48.53
C GLY A 2 -92.34 0.83 -47.37
N ILE A 3 -92.87 1.41 -46.31
CA ILE A 3 -92.37 1.39 -44.94
C ILE A 3 -92.09 -0.07 -44.57
N ARG A 4 -90.83 -0.44 -44.36
CA ARG A 4 -90.55 -1.63 -43.55
C ARG A 4 -90.31 -1.16 -42.13
N ASN A 5 -91.32 -1.39 -41.29
CA ASN A 5 -91.19 -1.58 -39.86
C ASN A 5 -89.89 -2.36 -39.56
N GLN A 6 -88.80 -1.66 -39.26
CA GLN A 6 -87.64 -2.31 -38.69
C GLN A 6 -88.01 -2.61 -37.24
N LEU A 7 -88.41 -3.86 -37.01
CA LEU A 7 -88.43 -4.44 -35.67
C LEU A 7 -87.03 -4.27 -35.09
N TYR A 8 -86.86 -3.31 -34.18
CA TYR A 8 -85.68 -3.21 -33.33
C TYR A 8 -85.54 -4.54 -32.58
N SER A 9 -84.57 -5.34 -33.01
CA SER A 9 -84.35 -6.67 -32.48
C SER A 9 -82.86 -6.92 -32.56
N LEU A 10 -82.27 -7.37 -31.46
CA LEU A 10 -80.90 -7.87 -31.45
C LEU A 10 -80.84 -9.16 -32.29
N LYS A 11 -80.83 -9.07 -33.62
CA LYS A 11 -80.69 -10.24 -34.53
C LYS A 11 -79.27 -10.28 -35.08
N GLY A 12 -78.60 -11.43 -34.96
CA GLY A 12 -77.24 -11.67 -35.48
C GLY A 12 -76.26 -12.17 -34.42
N LYS A 13 -74.96 -12.23 -34.74
CA LYS A 13 -73.90 -12.50 -33.77
C LYS A 13 -73.84 -11.33 -32.78
N GLN A 14 -74.22 -11.59 -31.54
CA GLN A 14 -74.15 -10.61 -30.47
C GLN A 14 -72.91 -10.90 -29.63
N LYS A 15 -72.25 -9.84 -29.14
CA LYS A 15 -71.13 -9.96 -28.23
C LYS A 15 -71.23 -8.87 -27.17
N ILE A 16 -70.92 -9.22 -25.94
CA ILE A 16 -70.70 -8.26 -24.85
C ILE A 16 -69.22 -8.27 -24.48
N TYR A 17 -68.64 -7.09 -24.30
CA TYR A 17 -67.26 -6.92 -23.89
C TYR A 17 -67.12 -5.73 -22.91
N PRO A 18 -66.55 -5.93 -21.71
CA PRO A 18 -66.15 -7.23 -21.14
C PRO A 18 -67.36 -8.09 -20.76
N SER A 19 -67.14 -9.39 -20.62
CA SER A 19 -68.18 -10.37 -20.25
C SER A 19 -68.37 -10.52 -18.73
N CYS A 20 -67.57 -9.84 -17.92
CA CYS A 20 -67.64 -9.87 -16.47
C CYS A 20 -67.15 -8.54 -15.84
N GLY A 21 -67.54 -8.32 -14.59
CA GLY A 21 -67.16 -7.15 -13.79
C GLY A 21 -67.61 -7.29 -12.33
N PRO A 22 -67.31 -6.31 -11.47
CA PRO A 22 -67.62 -6.37 -10.04
C PRO A 22 -69.13 -6.31 -9.73
N VAL A 23 -69.54 -6.94 -8.63
CA VAL A 23 -70.92 -6.93 -8.11
C VAL A 23 -71.47 -5.52 -7.82
N ASN A 24 -70.61 -4.54 -7.53
CA ASN A 24 -71.01 -3.16 -7.23
C ASN A 24 -71.43 -2.37 -8.49
N GLY A 25 -71.26 -2.92 -9.69
CA GLY A 25 -71.50 -2.21 -10.95
C GLY A 25 -70.35 -1.25 -11.32
N GLY A 26 -70.61 -0.32 -12.24
CA GLY A 26 -69.62 0.66 -12.72
C GLY A 26 -68.88 0.24 -13.99
N THR A 27 -69.04 -1.01 -14.41
CA THR A 27 -68.37 -1.55 -15.59
C THR A 27 -68.95 -0.93 -16.86
N LEU A 28 -68.12 -0.17 -17.60
CA LEU A 28 -68.44 0.25 -18.96
C LEU A 28 -68.43 -0.98 -19.87
N VAL A 29 -69.60 -1.38 -20.38
CA VAL A 29 -69.76 -2.53 -21.27
C VAL A 29 -70.12 -2.08 -22.67
N THR A 30 -69.52 -2.72 -23.67
CA THR A 30 -69.87 -2.57 -25.08
C THR A 30 -70.66 -3.79 -25.54
N ILE A 31 -71.88 -3.56 -26.04
CA ILE A 31 -72.74 -4.58 -26.63
C ILE A 31 -72.77 -4.39 -28.14
N THR A 32 -72.31 -5.38 -28.88
CA THR A 32 -72.32 -5.41 -30.34
C THR A 32 -73.52 -6.18 -30.87
N GLY A 33 -74.24 -5.61 -31.82
CA GLY A 33 -75.39 -6.21 -32.50
C GLY A 33 -75.69 -5.56 -33.85
N ARG A 34 -76.75 -5.99 -34.53
CA ARG A 34 -77.25 -5.35 -35.77
C ARG A 34 -78.63 -4.72 -35.50
N PHE A 35 -78.90 -3.58 -36.12
CA PHE A 35 -80.17 -2.82 -36.02
C PHE A 35 -80.48 -2.29 -34.61
N ILE A 36 -79.49 -1.68 -33.96
CA ILE A 36 -79.51 -1.29 -32.54
C ILE A 36 -80.31 0.00 -32.23
N GLY A 37 -80.82 0.71 -33.24
CA GLY A 37 -81.46 2.02 -33.09
C GLY A 37 -80.49 3.18 -33.38
N ASN A 38 -81.01 4.38 -33.58
CA ASN A 38 -80.25 5.59 -33.87
C ASN A 38 -79.85 6.31 -32.57
N ALA A 39 -78.87 7.21 -32.63
CA ALA A 39 -78.40 7.98 -31.46
C ALA A 39 -79.48 8.85 -30.77
N ASN A 40 -80.59 9.15 -31.46
CA ASN A 40 -81.71 9.94 -30.92
C ASN A 40 -82.85 9.06 -30.36
N ASP A 41 -82.74 7.73 -30.42
CA ASP A 41 -83.77 6.85 -29.87
C ASP A 41 -83.68 6.77 -28.34
N ASN A 42 -84.83 6.66 -27.65
CA ASN A 42 -84.84 6.41 -26.21
C ASN A 42 -84.53 4.92 -25.97
N ILE A 43 -83.25 4.62 -25.76
CA ILE A 43 -82.73 3.27 -25.54
C ILE A 43 -82.41 3.08 -24.07
N THR A 44 -83.02 2.06 -23.47
CA THR A 44 -82.66 1.59 -22.12
C THR A 44 -82.13 0.17 -22.23
N ILE A 45 -81.10 -0.14 -21.44
CA ILE A 45 -80.50 -1.47 -21.38
C ILE A 45 -80.68 -1.97 -19.96
N ASP A 46 -81.09 -3.22 -19.82
CA ASP A 46 -81.37 -3.85 -18.54
C ASP A 46 -80.66 -5.19 -18.44
N PHE A 47 -79.93 -5.38 -17.34
CA PHE A 47 -79.19 -6.58 -16.99
C PHE A 47 -79.99 -7.37 -15.96
N ASP A 48 -80.95 -8.14 -16.47
CA ASP A 48 -81.79 -9.04 -15.67
C ASP A 48 -82.47 -8.32 -14.49
N GLY A 49 -83.20 -7.25 -14.82
CA GLY A 49 -83.96 -6.39 -13.92
C GLY A 49 -83.23 -5.16 -13.38
N ILE A 50 -81.93 -5.00 -13.66
CA ILE A 50 -81.12 -3.86 -13.23
C ILE A 50 -80.81 -2.93 -14.42
N PRO A 51 -81.23 -1.64 -14.38
CA PRO A 51 -80.97 -0.72 -15.48
C PRO A 51 -79.49 -0.36 -15.59
N CYS A 52 -79.01 -0.32 -16.84
CA CYS A 52 -77.70 0.19 -17.20
C CYS A 52 -77.77 1.71 -17.40
N HIS A 53 -76.77 2.44 -16.91
CA HIS A 53 -76.72 3.89 -16.95
C HIS A 53 -75.89 4.38 -18.14
N ASN A 54 -76.02 5.66 -18.49
CA ASN A 54 -75.22 6.34 -19.52
C ASN A 54 -75.16 5.57 -20.86
N VAL A 55 -76.33 5.13 -21.34
CA VAL A 55 -76.43 4.41 -22.61
C VAL A 55 -76.06 5.35 -23.76
N THR A 56 -75.10 4.94 -24.58
CA THR A 56 -74.68 5.66 -25.78
C THR A 56 -74.62 4.72 -26.98
N VAL A 57 -75.05 5.21 -28.14
CA VAL A 57 -75.00 4.46 -29.41
C VAL A 57 -73.82 4.93 -30.22
N LEU A 58 -72.93 4.01 -30.59
CA LEU A 58 -71.75 4.31 -31.41
C LEU A 58 -72.06 4.12 -32.89
N THR A 59 -71.64 5.06 -33.74
CA THR A 59 -71.72 4.94 -35.21
C THR A 59 -70.83 3.79 -35.69
N PRO A 60 -71.28 2.91 -36.61
CA PRO A 60 -72.47 2.99 -37.46
C PRO A 60 -73.71 2.25 -36.90
N TYR A 61 -74.05 2.47 -35.62
CA TYR A 61 -75.26 1.93 -34.96
C TYR A 61 -75.24 0.40 -34.80
N THR A 62 -74.05 -0.13 -34.53
CA THR A 62 -73.80 -1.56 -34.31
C THR A 62 -73.24 -1.86 -32.92
N ASN A 63 -72.84 -0.83 -32.17
CA ASN A 63 -72.30 -0.96 -30.81
C ASN A 63 -73.06 -0.01 -29.88
N LEU A 64 -73.46 -0.50 -28.72
CA LEU A 64 -73.96 0.27 -27.59
C LEU A 64 -72.93 0.25 -26.48
N THR A 65 -72.75 1.36 -25.77
CA THR A 65 -72.03 1.33 -24.49
C THR A 65 -72.93 1.79 -23.36
N CYS A 66 -72.78 1.19 -22.19
CA CYS A 66 -73.49 1.60 -20.98
C CYS A 66 -72.69 1.18 -19.73
N VAL A 67 -73.03 1.74 -18.58
CA VAL A 67 -72.40 1.46 -17.28
C VAL A 67 -73.31 0.58 -16.43
N THR A 68 -72.85 -0.61 -16.05
CA THR A 68 -73.65 -1.59 -15.30
C THR A 68 -74.06 -1.08 -13.92
N GLY A 69 -75.25 -1.46 -13.45
CA GLY A 69 -75.69 -1.24 -12.07
C GLY A 69 -75.21 -2.36 -11.11
N SER A 70 -75.41 -2.16 -9.81
CA SER A 70 -75.04 -3.13 -8.77
C SER A 70 -75.96 -4.35 -8.78
N LYS A 71 -75.39 -5.56 -8.80
CA LYS A 71 -76.10 -6.85 -8.71
C LYS A 71 -75.21 -7.96 -8.15
N HIS A 72 -75.76 -8.82 -7.29
CA HIS A 72 -75.03 -9.94 -6.66
C HIS A 72 -75.07 -11.27 -7.46
N GLU A 73 -75.88 -11.35 -8.53
CA GLU A 73 -76.14 -12.58 -9.29
C GLU A 73 -75.73 -12.46 -10.76
N PHE A 74 -75.54 -13.62 -11.41
CA PHE A 74 -75.33 -13.70 -12.87
C PHE A 74 -76.49 -13.05 -13.64
N ALA A 75 -76.19 -12.17 -14.59
CA ALA A 75 -77.19 -11.70 -15.54
C ALA A 75 -77.11 -12.53 -16.83
N THR A 76 -78.07 -13.43 -17.03
CA THR A 76 -78.21 -14.25 -18.25
C THR A 76 -79.23 -13.68 -19.23
N ASN A 77 -80.07 -12.75 -18.79
CA ASN A 77 -81.08 -12.10 -19.61
C ASN A 77 -80.76 -10.61 -19.75
N ILE A 78 -80.07 -10.26 -20.83
CA ILE A 78 -79.75 -8.87 -21.15
C ILE A 78 -80.77 -8.38 -22.17
N SER A 79 -81.54 -7.36 -21.80
CA SER A 79 -82.59 -6.80 -22.65
C SER A 79 -82.28 -5.37 -23.04
N VAL A 80 -82.53 -5.06 -24.32
CA VAL A 80 -82.42 -3.70 -24.85
C VAL A 80 -83.82 -3.26 -25.23
N SER A 81 -84.28 -2.14 -24.68
CA SER A 81 -85.57 -1.55 -24.99
C SER A 81 -85.40 -0.26 -25.78
N VAL A 82 -86.03 -0.20 -26.95
CA VAL A 82 -86.03 0.99 -27.82
C VAL A 82 -87.45 1.52 -27.90
N HIS A 83 -87.67 2.77 -27.50
CA HIS A 83 -89.01 3.40 -27.45
C HIS A 83 -90.06 2.55 -26.69
N GLY A 84 -89.65 1.95 -25.57
CA GLY A 84 -90.53 1.12 -24.72
C GLY A 84 -90.81 -0.30 -25.22
N LYS A 85 -90.33 -0.69 -26.42
CA LYS A 85 -90.40 -2.07 -26.90
C LYS A 85 -89.16 -2.84 -26.45
N ARG A 86 -89.34 -3.90 -25.66
CA ARG A 86 -88.24 -4.73 -25.13
C ARG A 86 -87.84 -5.82 -26.13
N SER A 87 -86.56 -5.90 -26.47
CA SER A 87 -85.93 -7.05 -27.13
C SER A 87 -84.92 -7.68 -26.17
N GLY A 88 -85.30 -8.80 -25.55
CA GLY A 88 -84.38 -9.62 -24.76
C GLY A 88 -83.42 -10.42 -25.65
N SER A 89 -82.22 -10.70 -25.15
CA SER A 89 -81.34 -11.72 -25.72
C SER A 89 -80.90 -12.72 -24.67
N ASN A 90 -81.14 -14.00 -24.95
CA ASN A 90 -80.65 -15.11 -24.14
C ASN A 90 -79.20 -15.52 -24.49
N ASN A 91 -78.60 -14.89 -25.51
CA ASN A 91 -77.26 -15.23 -25.99
C ASN A 91 -76.15 -14.33 -25.42
N LEU A 92 -76.52 -13.29 -24.67
CA LEU A 92 -75.58 -12.42 -23.97
C LEU A 92 -75.65 -12.75 -22.48
N SER A 93 -74.49 -12.95 -21.86
CA SER A 93 -74.37 -13.12 -20.41
C SER A 93 -73.30 -12.19 -19.87
N PHE A 94 -73.57 -11.65 -18.69
CA PHE A 94 -72.61 -10.85 -17.94
C PHE A 94 -72.48 -11.42 -16.53
N LYS A 95 -71.25 -11.78 -16.17
CA LYS A 95 -70.95 -12.40 -14.88
C LYS A 95 -70.49 -11.33 -13.88
N TYR A 96 -71.33 -11.07 -12.89
CA TYR A 96 -70.95 -10.29 -11.72
C TYR A 96 -70.07 -11.15 -10.80
N GLN A 97 -68.90 -10.64 -10.41
CA GLN A 97 -67.95 -11.35 -9.55
C GLN A 97 -67.57 -10.46 -8.37
N THR A 98 -67.31 -11.07 -7.21
CA THR A 98 -66.74 -10.36 -6.07
C THR A 98 -65.22 -10.48 -6.14
N PRO A 99 -64.47 -9.40 -6.41
CA PRO A 99 -63.02 -9.42 -6.36
C PRO A 99 -62.54 -9.40 -4.91
N THR A 100 -61.50 -10.18 -4.59
CA THR A 100 -60.86 -10.17 -3.28
C THR A 100 -59.35 -10.10 -3.43
N ILE A 101 -58.67 -9.26 -2.63
CA ILE A 101 -57.21 -9.18 -2.60
C ILE A 101 -56.70 -9.89 -1.35
N SER A 102 -55.69 -10.75 -1.51
CA SER A 102 -55.10 -11.52 -0.42
C SER A 102 -53.81 -10.91 0.11
N ASN A 103 -52.92 -10.47 -0.77
CA ASN A 103 -51.61 -9.93 -0.39
C ASN A 103 -50.96 -9.14 -1.54
N PHE A 104 -49.84 -8.46 -1.25
CA PHE A 104 -48.94 -7.90 -2.24
C PHE A 104 -47.48 -8.22 -1.91
N SER A 105 -46.62 -8.28 -2.93
CA SER A 105 -45.18 -8.54 -2.80
C SER A 105 -44.40 -7.87 -3.94
N PRO A 106 -43.22 -7.28 -3.69
CA PRO A 106 -42.53 -7.17 -2.40
C PRO A 106 -43.19 -6.15 -1.45
N THR A 107 -42.76 -6.14 -0.18
CA THR A 107 -43.25 -5.21 0.87
C THR A 107 -42.33 -3.99 1.05
N ASN A 108 -41.33 -3.84 0.20
CA ASN A 108 -40.42 -2.70 0.19
C ASN A 108 -39.98 -2.36 -1.25
N GLY A 109 -39.46 -1.16 -1.42
CA GLY A 109 -38.88 -0.65 -2.66
C GLY A 109 -38.18 0.68 -2.39
N ILE A 110 -37.47 1.24 -3.37
CA ILE A 110 -36.71 2.48 -3.17
C ILE A 110 -37.54 3.73 -3.45
N GLN A 111 -37.12 4.86 -2.87
CA GLN A 111 -37.79 6.16 -2.98
C GLN A 111 -37.90 6.67 -4.43
N SER A 112 -36.96 6.30 -5.32
CA SER A 112 -37.02 6.60 -6.75
C SER A 112 -38.24 5.97 -7.46
N GLY A 113 -38.92 5.01 -6.83
CA GLY A 113 -40.12 4.37 -7.34
C GLY A 113 -39.80 3.29 -8.38
N ASN A 114 -40.75 3.01 -9.28
CA ASN A 114 -40.66 1.98 -10.32
C ASN A 114 -40.48 0.52 -9.85
N THR A 115 -40.49 0.25 -8.54
CA THR A 115 -40.50 -1.10 -7.99
C THR A 115 -41.78 -1.82 -8.44
N THR A 116 -41.62 -3.00 -9.04
CA THR A 116 -42.75 -3.77 -9.56
C THR A 116 -43.41 -4.59 -8.46
N VAL A 117 -44.63 -4.21 -8.06
CA VAL A 117 -45.41 -4.88 -7.02
C VAL A 117 -46.42 -5.83 -7.67
N THR A 118 -46.43 -7.07 -7.23
CA THR A 118 -47.42 -8.08 -7.59
C THR A 118 -48.47 -8.19 -6.49
N ILE A 119 -49.72 -7.90 -6.85
CA ILE A 119 -50.87 -7.99 -5.97
C ILE A 119 -51.62 -9.28 -6.32
N THR A 120 -51.82 -10.14 -5.33
CA THR A 120 -52.48 -11.45 -5.51
C THR A 120 -53.88 -11.42 -4.94
N GLY A 121 -54.79 -12.14 -5.57
CA GLY A 121 -56.18 -12.20 -5.14
C GLY A 121 -57.01 -13.20 -5.94
N HIS A 122 -58.32 -13.05 -5.88
CA HIS A 122 -59.27 -13.87 -6.63
C HIS A 122 -60.27 -12.98 -7.38
N ASN A 123 -60.50 -13.27 -8.66
CA ASN A 123 -61.35 -12.48 -9.56
C ASN A 123 -60.96 -10.99 -9.63
N ILE A 124 -59.68 -10.65 -9.45
CA ILE A 124 -59.22 -9.25 -9.31
C ILE A 124 -58.89 -8.56 -10.64
N SER A 125 -58.95 -9.29 -11.75
CA SER A 125 -58.76 -8.73 -13.09
C SER A 125 -59.86 -9.19 -14.03
N TYR A 126 -60.41 -8.22 -14.73
CA TYR A 126 -61.42 -8.27 -15.78
C TYR A 126 -60.88 -7.67 -17.07
N GLU A 127 -61.49 -8.03 -18.19
CA GLU A 127 -61.14 -7.52 -19.52
C GLU A 127 -61.47 -6.02 -19.67
N GLY A 128 -60.65 -5.29 -20.42
CA GLY A 128 -60.85 -3.86 -20.72
C GLY A 128 -59.72 -2.96 -20.24
N GLN A 129 -59.54 -1.83 -20.92
CA GLN A 129 -58.46 -0.88 -20.66
C GLN A 129 -58.87 0.18 -19.62
N ASN A 130 -57.89 0.64 -18.82
CA ASN A 130 -57.97 1.80 -17.93
C ASN A 130 -59.06 1.73 -16.83
N ARG A 131 -59.18 0.57 -16.19
CA ARG A 131 -60.20 0.30 -15.17
C ARG A 131 -59.67 0.29 -13.73
N TYR A 132 -58.35 0.31 -13.58
CA TYR A 132 -57.67 0.08 -12.31
C TYR A 132 -56.91 1.33 -11.91
N ASN A 133 -57.28 1.89 -10.76
CA ASN A 133 -56.48 2.87 -10.06
C ASN A 133 -55.90 2.20 -8.81
N ILE A 134 -54.58 2.15 -8.72
CA ILE A 134 -53.88 1.46 -7.63
C ILE A 134 -53.04 2.51 -6.92
N SER A 135 -53.18 2.60 -5.60
CA SER A 135 -52.43 3.56 -4.79
C SER A 135 -52.10 2.98 -3.42
N PHE A 136 -50.91 3.30 -2.94
CA PHE A 136 -50.52 3.10 -1.55
C PHE A 136 -50.93 4.30 -0.71
N TYR A 137 -51.41 4.07 0.50
CA TYR A 137 -51.85 5.12 1.41
C TYR A 137 -51.14 5.02 2.77
N ASP A 138 -50.77 6.18 3.32
CA ASP A 138 -50.55 6.39 4.74
C ASP A 138 -51.65 7.32 5.30
N ASP A 139 -51.53 7.77 6.55
CA ASP A 139 -52.52 8.64 7.20
C ASP A 139 -52.61 10.06 6.59
N THR A 140 -51.62 10.46 5.78
CA THR A 140 -51.41 11.83 5.31
C THR A 140 -51.29 11.98 3.79
N THR A 141 -50.91 10.91 3.07
CA THR A 141 -50.54 10.95 1.66
C THR A 141 -50.90 9.67 0.92
N SER A 142 -51.03 9.79 -0.41
CA SER A 142 -51.24 8.67 -1.32
C SER A 142 -50.17 8.68 -2.42
N ILE A 143 -49.59 7.53 -2.71
CA ILE A 143 -48.63 7.35 -3.80
C ILE A 143 -49.23 6.39 -4.83
N GLU A 144 -49.39 6.87 -6.06
CA GLU A 144 -49.95 6.08 -7.17
C GLU A 144 -49.00 4.93 -7.56
N CYS A 145 -49.58 3.78 -7.94
CA CYS A 145 -48.88 2.63 -8.49
C CYS A 145 -49.41 2.33 -9.90
N SER A 146 -48.62 2.62 -10.93
CA SER A 146 -49.04 2.53 -12.32
C SER A 146 -49.26 1.08 -12.76
N ALA A 147 -50.49 0.74 -13.16
CA ALA A 147 -50.90 -0.61 -13.55
C ALA A 147 -50.20 -1.13 -14.82
N ILE A 148 -49.66 -2.36 -14.76
CA ILE A 148 -49.06 -3.08 -15.91
C ILE A 148 -50.10 -4.06 -16.50
N GLN A 149 -51.07 -3.53 -17.23
CA GLN A 149 -52.24 -4.30 -17.71
C GLN A 149 -51.89 -5.55 -18.52
N SER A 150 -50.76 -5.56 -19.24
CA SER A 150 -50.29 -6.72 -20.02
C SER A 150 -49.96 -7.95 -19.18
N GLU A 151 -49.75 -7.81 -17.87
CA GLU A 151 -49.35 -8.89 -16.97
C GLU A 151 -50.46 -9.34 -16.00
N PHE A 152 -51.69 -8.89 -16.23
CA PHE A 152 -52.81 -9.18 -15.36
C PHE A 152 -53.34 -10.60 -15.60
N SER A 153 -53.86 -11.21 -14.53
CA SER A 153 -54.65 -12.42 -14.58
C SER A 153 -55.76 -12.36 -13.54
N SER A 154 -56.74 -13.26 -13.61
CA SER A 154 -57.81 -13.35 -12.61
C SER A 154 -57.31 -13.54 -11.17
N LYS A 155 -56.03 -13.89 -10.98
CA LYS A 155 -55.39 -14.10 -9.67
C LYS A 155 -54.29 -13.10 -9.33
N LYS A 156 -53.81 -12.30 -10.29
CA LYS A 156 -52.68 -11.38 -10.06
C LYS A 156 -52.84 -10.10 -10.88
N ILE A 157 -52.50 -8.96 -10.30
CA ILE A 157 -52.27 -7.71 -11.01
C ILE A 157 -50.88 -7.19 -10.64
N LYS A 158 -50.24 -6.46 -11.55
CA LYS A 158 -48.90 -5.88 -11.31
C LYS A 158 -48.93 -4.37 -11.47
N CYS A 159 -48.18 -3.64 -10.66
CA CYS A 159 -48.05 -2.20 -10.80
C CYS A 159 -46.63 -1.73 -10.48
N LYS A 160 -46.25 -0.53 -10.95
CA LYS A 160 -44.98 0.12 -10.63
C LYS A 160 -45.22 1.27 -9.67
N THR A 161 -44.49 1.30 -8.55
CA THR A 161 -44.63 2.35 -7.54
C THR A 161 -44.26 3.74 -8.08
N GLY A 162 -44.94 4.77 -7.59
CA GLY A 162 -44.57 6.17 -7.82
C GLY A 162 -43.32 6.58 -7.03
N LYS A 163 -42.77 7.74 -7.40
CA LYS A 163 -41.62 8.35 -6.70
C LYS A 163 -42.06 9.02 -5.40
N THR A 164 -41.21 8.99 -4.38
CA THR A 164 -41.33 9.78 -3.15
C THR A 164 -40.00 10.45 -2.80
N ASP A 165 -40.04 11.60 -2.14
CA ASP A 165 -38.83 12.37 -1.77
C ASP A 165 -38.22 11.93 -0.43
N VAL A 166 -38.94 11.12 0.36
CA VAL A 166 -38.49 10.65 1.68
C VAL A 166 -38.89 9.21 1.92
N SER A 167 -38.03 8.47 2.64
CA SER A 167 -38.36 7.14 3.13
C SER A 167 -39.58 7.17 4.02
N ARG A 168 -40.57 6.31 3.75
CA ARG A 168 -41.85 6.27 4.46
C ARG A 168 -42.52 4.91 4.39
N ASN A 169 -43.41 4.67 5.34
CA ASN A 169 -44.20 3.45 5.41
C ASN A 169 -45.64 3.74 4.99
N MET A 170 -46.11 3.04 3.97
CA MET A 170 -47.50 3.10 3.54
C MET A 170 -48.26 1.97 4.22
N SER A 171 -49.29 2.30 5.01
CA SER A 171 -49.99 1.35 5.89
C SER A 171 -50.94 0.41 5.15
N ARG A 172 -51.38 0.79 3.95
CA ARG A 172 -52.29 -0.01 3.13
C ARG A 172 -52.10 0.21 1.64
N LEU A 173 -52.48 -0.80 0.86
CA LEU A 173 -52.66 -0.72 -0.58
C LEU A 173 -54.15 -0.72 -0.91
N GLN A 174 -54.57 0.17 -1.81
CA GLN A 174 -55.93 0.24 -2.33
C GLN A 174 -55.94 0.04 -3.84
N VAL A 175 -56.89 -0.77 -4.30
CA VAL A 175 -57.21 -0.96 -5.72
C VAL A 175 -58.66 -0.52 -5.92
N VAL A 176 -58.86 0.45 -6.81
CA VAL A 176 -60.18 0.89 -7.26
C VAL A 176 -60.42 0.32 -8.65
N ILE A 177 -61.50 -0.44 -8.81
CA ILE A 177 -61.92 -1.06 -10.07
C ILE A 177 -63.21 -0.40 -10.54
N ASP A 178 -63.23 0.05 -11.81
CA ASP A 178 -64.38 0.68 -12.47
C ASP A 178 -64.99 1.82 -11.60
N ASP A 179 -64.13 2.60 -10.93
CA ASP A 179 -64.43 3.74 -10.03
C ASP A 179 -65.32 3.47 -8.80
N LEU A 180 -65.97 2.30 -8.71
CA LEU A 180 -66.92 1.97 -7.63
C LEU A 180 -66.44 0.87 -6.69
N THR A 181 -65.58 -0.04 -7.15
CA THR A 181 -65.17 -1.19 -6.34
C THR A 181 -63.82 -0.91 -5.68
N ILE A 182 -63.86 -0.62 -4.39
CA ILE A 182 -62.67 -0.30 -3.58
C ILE A 182 -62.25 -1.55 -2.79
N LEU A 183 -61.03 -2.01 -3.03
CA LEU A 183 -60.42 -3.14 -2.34
C LEU A 183 -59.20 -2.66 -1.57
N ASN A 184 -59.14 -2.97 -0.28
CA ASN A 184 -58.03 -2.59 0.58
C ASN A 184 -57.28 -3.84 1.07
N VAL A 185 -55.95 -3.76 1.10
CA VAL A 185 -55.09 -4.74 1.77
C VAL A 185 -54.29 -3.99 2.82
N THR A 186 -54.40 -4.45 4.06
CA THR A 186 -53.55 -3.98 5.15
C THR A 186 -52.21 -4.68 5.05
N GLY A 187 -51.15 -3.89 4.96
CA GLY A 187 -49.79 -4.38 4.82
C GLY A 187 -48.88 -3.18 4.62
N ILE A 188 -47.72 -3.19 5.29
CA ILE A 188 -46.79 -2.07 5.23
C ILE A 188 -45.95 -2.22 3.96
N PHE A 189 -46.02 -1.22 3.08
CA PHE A 189 -45.03 -1.05 2.02
C PHE A 189 -44.03 0.03 2.43
N GLN A 190 -42.76 -0.35 2.56
CA GLN A 190 -41.71 0.55 3.01
C GLN A 190 -40.92 1.12 1.81
N TYR A 191 -40.96 2.43 1.64
CA TYR A 191 -40.03 3.16 0.77
C TYR A 191 -38.70 3.34 1.49
N LEU A 192 -37.66 2.67 1.00
CA LEU A 192 -36.29 2.69 1.50
C LEU A 192 -35.46 3.75 0.75
N PRO A 193 -34.32 4.21 1.32
CA PRO A 193 -33.39 5.09 0.61
C PRO A 193 -32.87 4.45 -0.69
N ASP A 194 -32.57 5.27 -1.70
CA ASP A 194 -31.92 4.79 -2.93
C ASP A 194 -30.51 4.24 -2.63
N PRO A 195 -30.01 3.23 -3.38
CA PRO A 195 -28.69 2.65 -3.15
C PRO A 195 -27.57 3.68 -3.32
N GLN A 196 -26.54 3.56 -2.47
CA GLN A 196 -25.35 4.42 -2.52
C GLN A 196 -24.23 3.71 -3.28
N PHE A 197 -23.59 4.39 -4.25
CA PHE A 197 -22.53 3.83 -5.09
C PHE A 197 -21.16 4.30 -4.62
N THR A 198 -20.22 3.37 -4.48
CA THR A 198 -18.80 3.72 -4.31
C THR A 198 -18.11 3.57 -5.66
N LEU A 199 -17.71 4.68 -6.27
CA LEU A 199 -16.94 4.67 -7.52
C LEU A 199 -15.56 4.07 -7.23
N SER A 200 -15.33 2.82 -7.66
CA SER A 200 -14.02 2.20 -7.64
C SER A 200 -13.14 2.83 -8.73
N ASN A 201 -11.93 3.28 -8.39
CA ASN A 201 -10.92 3.80 -9.32
C ASN A 201 -10.32 2.72 -10.26
N GLU A 202 -10.90 1.51 -10.31
CA GLU A 202 -10.47 0.43 -11.19
C GLU A 202 -11.15 0.57 -12.55
N SER A 203 -10.37 0.65 -13.64
CA SER A 203 -10.89 0.61 -15.01
C SER A 203 -11.54 -0.74 -15.30
N ASN A 204 -12.83 -0.79 -15.62
CA ASN A 204 -13.52 -2.04 -16.01
C ASN A 204 -13.13 -2.44 -17.43
N LYS A 205 -12.23 -3.43 -17.57
CA LYS A 205 -11.81 -3.95 -18.88
C LYS A 205 -12.65 -5.15 -19.31
N ALA A 206 -12.94 -5.27 -20.60
CA ALA A 206 -13.70 -6.39 -21.18
C ALA A 206 -13.28 -6.75 -22.61
N GLN A 207 -13.50 -7.98 -23.05
CA GLN A 207 -13.36 -8.39 -24.44
C GLN A 207 -14.36 -7.67 -25.36
N GLN A 208 -14.01 -7.48 -26.64
CA GLN A 208 -14.91 -6.91 -27.65
C GLN A 208 -16.21 -7.71 -27.78
N SER A 209 -16.13 -9.05 -27.69
CA SER A 209 -17.28 -9.96 -27.69
C SER A 209 -18.24 -9.72 -26.51
N GLY A 210 -17.77 -9.14 -25.40
CA GLY A 210 -18.55 -8.92 -24.18
C GLY A 210 -18.82 -10.20 -23.38
N GLY A 211 -19.59 -10.08 -22.30
CA GLY A 211 -19.97 -11.17 -21.40
C GLY A 211 -19.00 -11.43 -20.26
N ALA A 212 -17.90 -10.68 -20.15
CA ALA A 212 -17.04 -10.69 -18.97
C ALA A 212 -17.77 -10.07 -17.77
N THR A 213 -17.46 -10.49 -16.55
CA THR A 213 -18.13 -9.98 -15.35
C THR A 213 -17.43 -8.77 -14.73
N PHE A 214 -18.21 -7.73 -14.42
CA PHE A 214 -17.78 -6.57 -13.63
C PHE A 214 -18.62 -6.44 -12.36
N THR A 215 -18.06 -5.82 -11.33
CA THR A 215 -18.69 -5.74 -10.01
C THR A 215 -18.94 -4.29 -9.64
N ILE A 216 -20.20 -3.97 -9.33
CA ILE A 216 -20.61 -2.67 -8.81
C ILE A 216 -20.61 -2.78 -7.29
N ARG A 217 -19.97 -1.83 -6.61
CA ARG A 217 -19.89 -1.79 -5.13
C ARG A 217 -20.69 -0.60 -4.58
N GLY A 218 -21.30 -0.81 -3.43
CA GLY A 218 -22.24 0.14 -2.84
C GLY A 218 -22.92 -0.40 -1.59
N GLN A 219 -24.09 0.12 -1.28
CA GLN A 219 -24.95 -0.35 -0.20
C GLN A 219 -26.42 -0.22 -0.62
N GLY A 220 -27.27 -1.17 -0.21
CA GLY A 220 -28.70 -1.16 -0.49
C GLY A 220 -29.10 -1.90 -1.78
N PHE A 221 -28.27 -2.81 -2.30
CA PHE A 221 -28.61 -3.60 -3.49
C PHE A 221 -29.70 -4.66 -3.23
N ASN A 222 -29.91 -5.08 -1.97
CA ASN A 222 -31.02 -5.99 -1.64
C ASN A 222 -32.39 -5.29 -1.63
N ASN A 223 -32.41 -3.96 -1.66
CA ASN A 223 -33.62 -3.16 -1.55
C ASN A 223 -34.23 -2.78 -2.90
N VAL A 224 -33.55 -3.12 -4.00
CA VAL A 224 -33.99 -2.83 -5.36
C VAL A 224 -34.51 -4.08 -6.04
N GLY A 225 -35.36 -3.87 -7.05
CA GLY A 225 -35.76 -4.92 -7.97
C GLY A 225 -34.61 -5.44 -8.83
N GLU A 226 -34.97 -6.01 -9.97
CA GLU A 226 -34.00 -6.61 -10.89
C GLU A 226 -33.02 -5.55 -11.44
N ILE A 227 -31.72 -5.80 -11.24
CA ILE A 227 -30.64 -4.95 -11.76
C ILE A 227 -30.29 -5.43 -13.17
N THR A 228 -30.41 -4.55 -14.15
CA THR A 228 -30.16 -4.85 -15.56
C THR A 228 -29.09 -3.93 -16.13
N VAL A 229 -28.41 -4.39 -17.18
CA VAL A 229 -27.41 -3.61 -17.91
C VAL A 229 -27.87 -3.44 -19.35
N ASP A 230 -27.78 -2.23 -19.89
CA ASP A 230 -28.17 -1.96 -21.26
C ASP A 230 -27.42 -2.90 -22.24
N ARG A 231 -28.18 -3.57 -23.11
CA ARG A 231 -27.69 -4.57 -24.11
C ARG A 231 -27.22 -5.90 -23.50
N VAL A 232 -27.64 -6.19 -22.27
CA VAL A 232 -27.42 -7.48 -21.60
C VAL A 232 -28.78 -8.06 -21.21
N GLU A 233 -29.09 -9.25 -21.71
CA GLU A 233 -30.39 -9.90 -21.47
C GLU A 233 -30.51 -10.45 -20.05
N LYS A 234 -29.39 -10.87 -19.46
CA LYS A 234 -29.35 -11.51 -18.15
C LYS A 234 -29.21 -10.46 -17.04
N PRO A 235 -30.03 -10.54 -15.97
CA PRO A 235 -29.88 -9.63 -14.83
C PRO A 235 -28.56 -9.86 -14.09
N CYS A 236 -28.12 -8.82 -13.40
CA CYS A 236 -26.96 -8.91 -12.52
C CYS A 236 -27.25 -9.84 -11.34
N ASN A 237 -26.24 -10.60 -10.92
CA ASN A 237 -26.30 -11.40 -9.72
C ASN A 237 -25.97 -10.52 -8.50
N VAL A 238 -26.82 -10.52 -7.48
CA VAL A 238 -26.61 -9.77 -6.23
C VAL A 238 -26.28 -10.77 -5.12
N PRO A 239 -24.99 -11.13 -4.92
CA PRO A 239 -24.62 -12.08 -3.88
C PRO A 239 -24.78 -11.50 -2.47
N GLU A 240 -24.63 -10.18 -2.31
CA GLU A 240 -24.62 -9.47 -1.03
C GLU A 240 -25.23 -8.06 -1.18
N ASP A 241 -25.70 -7.44 -0.10
CA ASP A 241 -26.28 -6.08 -0.11
C ASP A 241 -25.30 -4.99 -0.59
N THR A 242 -24.00 -5.28 -0.57
CA THR A 242 -22.93 -4.33 -0.90
C THR A 242 -22.34 -4.52 -2.29
N SER A 243 -22.78 -5.54 -3.04
CA SER A 243 -22.22 -5.79 -4.37
C SER A 243 -23.21 -6.42 -5.36
N ALA A 244 -23.12 -5.98 -6.61
CA ALA A 244 -23.82 -6.56 -7.75
C ALA A 244 -22.82 -6.95 -8.84
N VAL A 245 -22.89 -8.18 -9.33
CA VAL A 245 -22.02 -8.72 -10.38
C VAL A 245 -22.80 -8.79 -11.69
N CYS A 246 -22.35 -8.02 -12.68
CA CYS A 246 -23.02 -7.83 -13.96
C CYS A 246 -22.14 -8.31 -15.12
N GLU A 247 -22.76 -8.74 -16.22
CA GLU A 247 -22.05 -9.06 -17.47
C GLU A 247 -21.87 -7.80 -18.32
N THR A 248 -20.75 -7.69 -19.04
CA THR A 248 -20.51 -6.58 -19.98
C THR A 248 -21.24 -6.81 -21.31
N PRO A 249 -21.75 -5.76 -21.97
CA PRO A 249 -22.34 -5.90 -23.29
C PRO A 249 -21.25 -6.09 -24.36
N THR A 250 -21.68 -6.50 -25.56
CA THR A 250 -20.79 -6.56 -26.72
C THR A 250 -20.45 -5.13 -27.19
N LYS A 251 -19.20 -4.90 -27.58
CA LYS A 251 -18.73 -3.59 -28.07
C LYS A 251 -19.55 -3.14 -29.28
N LEU A 252 -20.01 -1.89 -29.29
CA LEU A 252 -20.63 -1.31 -30.49
C LEU A 252 -19.56 -1.05 -31.55
N ALA A 253 -19.85 -1.50 -32.78
CA ALA A 253 -19.03 -1.19 -33.94
C ALA A 253 -18.96 0.34 -34.16
N ASN A 254 -17.81 0.84 -34.60
CA ASN A 254 -17.55 2.26 -34.91
C ASN A 254 -17.55 3.24 -33.71
N GLN A 255 -17.40 2.75 -32.48
CA GLN A 255 -17.21 3.58 -31.29
C GLN A 255 -15.81 3.38 -30.67
N SER A 256 -15.43 4.28 -29.77
CA SER A 256 -14.18 4.21 -28.99
C SER A 256 -14.05 2.90 -28.22
N ASN A 257 -12.81 2.53 -27.88
CA ASN A 257 -12.54 1.37 -27.02
C ASN A 257 -13.10 1.57 -25.60
N SER A 258 -13.17 2.81 -25.12
CA SER A 258 -13.86 3.15 -23.87
C SER A 258 -15.32 3.52 -24.19
N GLN A 259 -16.30 2.77 -23.69
CA GLN A 259 -17.74 3.05 -23.87
C GLN A 259 -18.46 3.08 -22.52
N THR A 260 -19.36 4.06 -22.36
CA THR A 260 -20.24 4.14 -21.20
C THR A 260 -21.47 3.26 -21.39
N VAL A 261 -21.76 2.43 -20.39
CA VAL A 261 -22.92 1.53 -20.31
C VAL A 261 -23.77 1.94 -19.11
N TYR A 262 -25.08 1.81 -19.24
CA TYR A 262 -26.01 2.16 -18.19
C TYR A 262 -26.53 0.93 -17.46
N VAL A 263 -26.42 0.94 -16.14
CA VAL A 263 -27.02 -0.03 -15.23
C VAL A 263 -28.34 0.55 -14.73
N ARG A 264 -29.42 -0.23 -14.80
CA ARG A 264 -30.79 0.22 -14.52
C ARG A 264 -31.46 -0.68 -13.49
N PHE A 265 -32.10 -0.06 -12.51
CA PHE A 265 -32.94 -0.69 -11.49
C PHE A 265 -33.89 0.37 -10.91
N ASP A 266 -35.16 0.03 -10.68
CA ASP A 266 -36.14 0.85 -9.94
C ASP A 266 -36.07 2.37 -10.19
N GLY A 267 -36.08 2.77 -11.47
CA GLY A 267 -36.07 4.19 -11.87
C GLY A 267 -34.70 4.90 -11.80
N VAL A 268 -33.68 4.26 -11.23
CA VAL A 268 -32.30 4.77 -11.15
C VAL A 268 -31.50 4.28 -12.36
N THR A 269 -30.65 5.15 -12.90
CA THR A 269 -29.73 4.85 -14.00
C THR A 269 -28.31 5.25 -13.62
N LEU A 270 -27.38 4.29 -13.63
CA LEU A 270 -25.98 4.48 -13.27
C LEU A 270 -25.07 4.32 -14.50
N PRO A 271 -24.27 5.33 -14.87
CA PRO A 271 -23.27 5.18 -15.94
C PRO A 271 -22.02 4.46 -15.44
N VAL A 272 -21.56 3.46 -16.20
CA VAL A 272 -20.32 2.69 -15.96
C VAL A 272 -19.49 2.66 -17.23
N THR A 273 -18.24 3.11 -17.16
CA THR A 273 -17.31 3.09 -18.31
C THR A 273 -16.62 1.73 -18.40
N ILE A 274 -16.62 1.14 -19.60
CA ILE A 274 -15.97 -0.14 -19.94
C ILE A 274 -14.92 0.09 -21.02
N ASP A 275 -13.70 -0.36 -20.76
CA ASP A 275 -12.57 -0.32 -21.69
C ASP A 275 -12.45 -1.68 -22.42
N TYR A 276 -12.88 -1.70 -23.67
CA TYR A 276 -12.84 -2.88 -24.53
C TYR A 276 -11.43 -3.13 -25.07
N VAL A 277 -10.96 -4.35 -24.86
CA VAL A 277 -9.69 -4.90 -25.38
C VAL A 277 -9.98 -6.02 -26.38
N ASP A 278 -8.95 -6.42 -27.14
CA ASP A 278 -9.08 -7.48 -28.14
C ASP A 278 -9.48 -8.83 -27.52
N ASP A 279 -10.25 -9.59 -28.29
CA ASP A 279 -10.71 -10.93 -27.89
C ASP A 279 -9.52 -11.90 -27.75
N PRO A 280 -9.55 -12.83 -26.76
CA PRO A 280 -8.51 -13.83 -26.61
C PRO A 280 -8.49 -14.75 -27.83
N THR A 281 -7.28 -15.15 -28.23
CA THR A 281 -7.07 -16.11 -29.31
C THR A 281 -6.64 -17.45 -28.76
N PHE A 282 -7.04 -18.54 -29.42
CA PHE A 282 -6.77 -19.91 -28.99
C PHE A 282 -6.09 -20.69 -30.10
N GLU A 283 -5.08 -21.49 -29.72
CA GLU A 283 -4.45 -22.45 -30.62
C GLU A 283 -5.32 -23.71 -30.69
N LYS A 284 -5.60 -24.17 -31.91
CA LYS A 284 -6.32 -25.42 -32.13
C LYS A 284 -5.39 -26.61 -31.91
N PHE A 285 -5.95 -27.75 -31.48
CA PHE A 285 -5.21 -29.00 -31.46
C PHE A 285 -4.79 -29.38 -32.88
N SER A 286 -3.52 -29.77 -33.04
CA SER A 286 -2.98 -30.14 -34.35
C SER A 286 -3.53 -31.48 -34.84
N ASP A 287 -3.81 -32.40 -33.91
CA ASP A 287 -4.40 -33.72 -34.12
C ASP A 287 -5.42 -34.02 -32.99
N VAL A 288 -6.10 -35.16 -33.05
CA VAL A 288 -7.01 -35.61 -31.97
C VAL A 288 -6.23 -35.77 -30.66
N TYR A 289 -6.63 -35.07 -29.61
CA TYR A 289 -5.95 -35.10 -28.31
C TYR A 289 -6.31 -36.38 -27.54
N GLU A 290 -5.35 -37.28 -27.34
CA GLU A 290 -5.55 -38.50 -26.55
C GLU A 290 -5.56 -38.21 -25.05
N TYR A 291 -6.65 -38.56 -24.37
CA TYR A 291 -6.86 -38.30 -22.96
C TYR A 291 -6.77 -39.60 -22.14
N ASP A 292 -5.83 -39.60 -21.20
CA ASP A 292 -5.49 -40.70 -20.29
C ASP A 292 -6.40 -40.80 -19.05
N LYS A 293 -7.48 -40.02 -18.99
CA LYS A 293 -8.47 -39.95 -17.88
C LYS A 293 -7.92 -39.43 -16.54
N GLU A 294 -6.65 -39.01 -16.47
CA GLU A 294 -6.01 -38.55 -15.22
C GLU A 294 -5.30 -37.20 -15.33
N SER A 295 -4.83 -36.80 -16.51
CA SER A 295 -4.05 -35.58 -16.71
C SER A 295 -4.89 -34.36 -17.13
N PRO A 296 -4.59 -33.14 -16.64
CA PRO A 296 -5.26 -31.94 -17.13
C PRO A 296 -4.87 -31.67 -18.60
N ILE A 297 -5.85 -31.29 -19.42
CA ILE A 297 -5.61 -30.87 -20.81
C ILE A 297 -5.07 -29.43 -20.84
N GLU A 298 -4.18 -29.16 -21.78
CA GLU A 298 -3.53 -27.85 -21.99
C GLU A 298 -4.08 -27.17 -23.25
N ILE A 299 -4.67 -25.99 -23.09
CA ILE A 299 -5.19 -25.16 -24.20
C ILE A 299 -4.37 -23.88 -24.23
N LYS A 300 -3.56 -23.72 -25.27
CA LYS A 300 -2.72 -22.54 -25.48
C LYS A 300 -3.52 -21.41 -26.11
N GLY A 301 -3.16 -20.18 -25.76
CA GLY A 301 -3.77 -18.99 -26.33
C GLY A 301 -2.98 -17.73 -26.02
N SER A 302 -3.53 -16.58 -26.38
CA SER A 302 -2.94 -15.28 -26.04
C SER A 302 -4.00 -14.32 -25.53
N ASN A 303 -3.58 -13.37 -24.68
CA ASN A 303 -4.44 -12.37 -24.05
C ASN A 303 -5.54 -12.95 -23.13
N LEU A 304 -5.31 -14.13 -22.53
CA LEU A 304 -6.35 -14.85 -21.79
C LEU A 304 -6.80 -14.14 -20.49
N LEU A 305 -5.96 -13.30 -19.88
CA LEU A 305 -6.35 -12.51 -18.69
C LEU A 305 -6.47 -11.01 -19.00
N ASN A 306 -6.50 -10.63 -20.28
CA ASN A 306 -6.71 -9.24 -20.69
C ASN A 306 -8.21 -9.00 -20.92
N GLY A 307 -8.91 -8.47 -19.91
CA GLY A 307 -10.34 -8.16 -19.98
C GLY A 307 -11.30 -9.28 -19.54
N ALA A 308 -10.81 -10.48 -19.21
CA ALA A 308 -11.59 -11.53 -18.52
C ALA A 308 -10.83 -12.05 -17.31
N LYS A 309 -11.59 -12.51 -16.31
CA LYS A 309 -11.10 -13.14 -15.10
C LYS A 309 -11.28 -14.66 -15.21
N PRO A 310 -10.57 -15.48 -14.41
CA PRO A 310 -10.72 -16.93 -14.46
C PRO A 310 -12.16 -17.45 -14.33
N GLY A 311 -13.03 -16.75 -13.59
CA GLY A 311 -14.44 -17.10 -13.46
C GLY A 311 -15.31 -16.86 -14.71
N ASP A 312 -14.83 -16.10 -15.69
CA ASP A 312 -15.56 -15.82 -16.94
C ASP A 312 -15.37 -16.94 -18.00
N TYR A 313 -14.52 -17.93 -17.70
CA TYR A 313 -14.18 -19.04 -18.58
C TYR A 313 -14.99 -20.30 -18.25
N SER A 314 -15.53 -20.93 -19.28
CA SER A 314 -16.16 -22.26 -19.17
C SER A 314 -15.71 -23.14 -20.33
N ILE A 315 -15.16 -24.32 -20.04
CA ILE A 315 -14.72 -25.27 -21.07
C ILE A 315 -15.71 -26.43 -21.14
N GLN A 316 -16.34 -26.58 -22.29
CA GLN A 316 -17.29 -27.65 -22.59
C GLN A 316 -16.60 -28.79 -23.34
N ILE A 317 -16.89 -30.02 -22.93
CA ILE A 317 -16.38 -31.27 -23.49
C ILE A 317 -17.58 -32.09 -24.00
N GLY A 318 -17.72 -32.26 -25.30
CA GLY A 318 -18.87 -32.91 -25.91
C GLY A 318 -20.19 -32.13 -25.70
N LEU A 319 -21.32 -32.85 -25.64
CA LEU A 319 -22.65 -32.22 -25.53
C LEU A 319 -22.96 -31.72 -24.13
N ASP A 320 -22.57 -32.46 -23.09
CA ASP A 320 -22.96 -32.22 -21.69
C ASP A 320 -21.79 -32.22 -20.70
N GLY A 321 -20.58 -32.57 -21.13
CA GLY A 321 -19.40 -32.58 -20.28
C GLY A 321 -18.86 -31.17 -20.01
N LYS A 322 -18.34 -30.96 -18.81
CA LYS A 322 -17.64 -29.73 -18.41
C LYS A 322 -16.30 -30.07 -17.78
N CYS A 323 -15.31 -29.24 -18.09
CA CYS A 323 -14.00 -29.33 -17.46
C CYS A 323 -14.07 -28.79 -16.02
N ILE A 324 -13.41 -29.48 -15.08
CA ILE A 324 -13.24 -29.03 -13.69
C ILE A 324 -11.80 -28.57 -13.45
N ASP A 325 -11.54 -27.92 -12.30
CA ASP A 325 -10.21 -27.42 -11.92
C ASP A 325 -9.55 -26.52 -12.98
N VAL A 326 -10.34 -25.63 -13.58
CA VAL A 326 -9.87 -24.68 -14.60
C VAL A 326 -8.88 -23.69 -13.99
N ASN A 327 -7.63 -23.72 -14.44
CA ASN A 327 -6.58 -22.80 -14.05
C ASN A 327 -6.01 -22.08 -15.28
N ILE A 328 -5.92 -20.75 -15.21
CA ILE A 328 -5.68 -19.87 -16.36
C ILE A 328 -4.51 -18.95 -16.06
N SER A 329 -3.61 -18.84 -17.03
CA SER A 329 -2.51 -17.87 -17.08
C SER A 329 -2.66 -16.99 -18.33
N MET A 330 -1.76 -16.03 -18.55
CA MET A 330 -1.81 -15.13 -19.73
C MET A 330 -1.82 -15.86 -21.09
N GLN A 331 -1.28 -17.08 -21.16
CA GLN A 331 -1.08 -17.81 -22.42
C GLN A 331 -1.53 -19.29 -22.38
N LEU A 332 -1.99 -19.80 -21.23
CA LEU A 332 -2.30 -21.21 -21.05
C LEU A 332 -3.51 -21.39 -20.14
N ILE A 333 -4.47 -22.21 -20.59
CA ILE A 333 -5.57 -22.77 -19.80
C ILE A 333 -5.27 -24.24 -19.54
N THR A 334 -5.44 -24.67 -18.30
CA THR A 334 -5.36 -26.07 -17.88
C THR A 334 -6.66 -26.47 -17.22
N CYS A 335 -7.26 -27.60 -17.60
CA CYS A 335 -8.48 -28.10 -16.96
C CYS A 335 -8.56 -29.63 -17.01
N LEU A 336 -9.33 -30.24 -16.11
CA LEU A 336 -9.55 -31.68 -16.04
C LEU A 336 -10.89 -32.04 -16.71
N PRO A 337 -10.89 -32.76 -17.85
CA PRO A 337 -12.12 -33.28 -18.44
C PRO A 337 -12.79 -34.34 -17.52
N PRO A 338 -14.11 -34.58 -17.68
CA PRO A 338 -14.80 -35.66 -16.97
C PRO A 338 -14.11 -37.02 -17.15
N LYS A 339 -14.14 -37.91 -16.15
CA LYS A 339 -13.49 -39.23 -16.26
C LYS A 339 -14.22 -40.21 -17.17
N SER A 340 -15.54 -40.09 -17.26
CA SER A 340 -16.38 -40.85 -18.17
C SER A 340 -16.64 -40.04 -19.44
N VAL A 341 -16.63 -40.69 -20.60
CA VAL A 341 -16.88 -40.03 -21.88
C VAL A 341 -18.26 -39.35 -21.87
N PRO A 342 -18.33 -38.01 -22.05
CA PRO A 342 -19.60 -37.29 -22.16
C PRO A 342 -20.36 -37.67 -23.44
N ARG A 343 -21.62 -37.26 -23.56
CA ARG A 343 -22.41 -37.56 -24.76
C ARG A 343 -21.78 -36.91 -25.98
N THR A 344 -21.69 -37.68 -27.07
CA THR A 344 -21.05 -37.26 -28.33
C THR A 344 -21.97 -37.46 -29.52
N ASN A 345 -21.83 -36.61 -30.53
CA ASN A 345 -22.42 -36.80 -31.86
C ASN A 345 -21.40 -37.37 -32.87
N HIS A 346 -20.17 -37.68 -32.42
CA HIS A 346 -19.16 -38.31 -33.26
C HIS A 346 -19.48 -39.79 -33.50
N THR A 347 -18.99 -40.33 -34.62
CA THR A 347 -19.13 -41.75 -34.97
C THR A 347 -18.28 -42.66 -34.08
N ASP A 348 -17.16 -42.16 -33.56
CA ASP A 348 -16.34 -42.79 -32.52
C ASP A 348 -16.87 -42.38 -31.14
N VAL A 349 -17.39 -43.35 -30.38
CA VAL A 349 -18.02 -43.14 -29.07
C VAL A 349 -17.02 -42.58 -28.05
N ASN A 350 -15.72 -42.79 -28.26
CA ASN A 350 -14.67 -42.30 -27.36
C ASN A 350 -14.16 -40.90 -27.73
N SER A 351 -14.65 -40.29 -28.83
CA SER A 351 -14.21 -38.98 -29.31
C SER A 351 -15.25 -37.88 -29.05
N VAL A 352 -14.82 -36.75 -28.49
CA VAL A 352 -15.67 -35.59 -28.16
C VAL A 352 -14.97 -34.28 -28.52
N TYR A 353 -15.71 -33.26 -28.95
CA TYR A 353 -15.14 -31.94 -29.21
C TYR A 353 -14.89 -31.12 -27.94
N VAL A 354 -13.94 -30.18 -28.01
CA VAL A 354 -13.62 -29.22 -26.94
C VAL A 354 -13.93 -27.79 -27.40
N ILE A 355 -14.73 -27.08 -26.61
CA ILE A 355 -15.12 -25.68 -26.85
C ILE A 355 -14.84 -24.84 -25.61
N VAL A 356 -14.12 -23.73 -25.80
CA VAL A 356 -13.88 -22.72 -24.76
C VAL A 356 -14.89 -21.58 -24.92
N PHE A 357 -15.54 -21.24 -23.82
CA PHE A 357 -16.39 -20.06 -23.70
C PHE A 357 -15.71 -19.03 -22.81
N VAL A 358 -15.66 -17.77 -23.27
CA VAL A 358 -15.19 -16.61 -22.50
C VAL A 358 -16.21 -15.50 -22.66
N GLY A 359 -17.03 -15.27 -21.64
CA GLY A 359 -18.22 -14.43 -21.79
C GLY A 359 -19.08 -14.92 -22.96
N ARG A 360 -19.23 -14.10 -24.02
CA ARG A 360 -19.98 -14.43 -25.24
C ARG A 360 -19.14 -15.02 -26.37
N LEU A 361 -17.82 -15.04 -26.24
CA LEU A 361 -16.94 -15.64 -27.24
C LEU A 361 -16.98 -17.17 -27.13
N LYS A 362 -17.19 -17.84 -28.26
CA LYS A 362 -17.17 -19.30 -28.38
C LYS A 362 -16.06 -19.74 -29.33
N ALA A 363 -15.08 -20.47 -28.83
CA ALA A 363 -13.94 -20.96 -29.60
C ALA A 363 -13.89 -22.49 -29.62
N TYR A 364 -13.88 -23.09 -30.83
CA TYR A 364 -13.64 -24.51 -31.01
C TYR A 364 -12.14 -24.80 -31.06
N ILE A 365 -11.67 -25.71 -30.20
CA ILE A 365 -10.25 -26.01 -30.02
C ILE A 365 -9.84 -27.25 -30.82
N GLY A 366 -10.63 -28.32 -30.79
CA GLY A 366 -10.32 -29.59 -31.44
C GLY A 366 -11.08 -30.76 -30.81
N ASP A 367 -10.77 -31.97 -31.26
CA ASP A 367 -11.38 -33.21 -30.77
C ASP A 367 -10.47 -33.90 -29.73
N LEU A 368 -11.09 -34.50 -28.72
CA LEU A 368 -10.49 -35.18 -27.56
C LEU A 368 -10.95 -36.65 -27.56
N LYS A 369 -10.03 -37.60 -27.54
CA LYS A 369 -10.32 -39.04 -27.56
C LYS A 369 -9.92 -39.71 -26.25
N TYR A 370 -10.86 -40.40 -25.62
CA TYR A 370 -10.64 -41.13 -24.36
C TYR A 370 -9.95 -42.47 -24.62
N GLN A 371 -8.85 -42.72 -23.91
CA GLN A 371 -8.07 -43.93 -24.07
C GLN A 371 -8.78 -45.16 -23.46
N GLU A 372 -8.77 -46.30 -24.17
CA GLU A 372 -9.32 -47.57 -23.68
C GLU A 372 -8.31 -48.30 -22.79
N ASP A 373 -8.81 -48.96 -21.74
CA ASP A 373 -7.99 -49.79 -20.85
C ASP A 373 -7.75 -51.15 -21.53
N VAL A 374 -6.50 -51.43 -21.94
CA VAL A 374 -6.12 -52.70 -22.57
C VAL A 374 -5.11 -53.43 -21.67
N GLU A 375 -5.53 -54.58 -21.15
CA GLU A 375 -4.66 -55.56 -20.49
C GLU A 375 -3.78 -56.33 -21.51
N ILE A 376 -2.64 -56.83 -21.01
CA ILE A 376 -1.32 -56.95 -21.68
C ILE A 376 -1.03 -58.36 -22.24
N LEU A 377 -0.23 -58.49 -23.32
CA LEU A 377 1.01 -59.32 -23.36
C LEU A 377 1.86 -59.20 -24.66
N ALA A 378 3.16 -58.87 -24.54
CA ALA A 378 4.28 -59.65 -25.10
C ALA A 378 5.65 -59.00 -24.75
N ILE A 379 6.38 -59.69 -23.87
CA ILE A 379 7.74 -59.41 -23.36
C ILE A 379 8.76 -59.98 -24.37
N ILE A 380 9.95 -59.38 -24.61
CA ILE A 380 11.25 -60.04 -24.29
C ILE A 380 12.50 -59.11 -24.39
N VAL A 381 12.44 -57.85 -24.84
CA VAL A 381 13.65 -56.96 -24.88
C VAL A 381 13.59 -55.76 -23.90
N GLY A 382 12.44 -55.50 -23.27
CA GLY A 382 12.16 -54.30 -22.47
C GLY A 382 12.73 -54.23 -21.05
N VAL A 383 13.49 -55.23 -20.58
CA VAL A 383 13.88 -55.33 -19.15
C VAL A 383 14.91 -54.25 -18.73
N LEU A 384 15.75 -53.75 -19.64
CA LEU A 384 16.72 -52.70 -19.32
C LEU A 384 16.18 -51.27 -19.50
N ALA A 385 15.26 -51.05 -20.44
CA ALA A 385 14.64 -49.74 -20.68
C ALA A 385 13.48 -49.44 -19.70
N ALA A 386 12.69 -50.47 -19.32
CA ALA A 386 11.58 -50.31 -18.39
C ALA A 386 12.05 -49.96 -16.97
N ALA A 387 13.20 -50.48 -16.53
CA ALA A 387 13.80 -50.12 -15.24
C ALA A 387 14.21 -48.64 -15.18
N LEU A 388 14.72 -48.09 -16.29
CA LEU A 388 15.09 -46.68 -16.37
C LEU A 388 13.85 -45.77 -16.34
N VAL A 389 12.81 -46.12 -17.09
CA VAL A 389 11.56 -45.33 -17.15
C VAL A 389 10.79 -45.39 -15.83
N THR A 390 10.70 -46.56 -15.18
CA THR A 390 10.11 -46.65 -13.84
C THR A 390 10.94 -45.92 -12.79
N ALA A 391 12.27 -45.97 -12.85
CA ALA A 391 13.12 -45.18 -11.97
C ALA A 391 12.92 -43.66 -12.16
N ILE A 392 12.71 -43.20 -13.40
CA ILE A 392 12.41 -41.79 -13.70
C ILE A 392 11.03 -41.39 -13.16
N ILE A 393 9.99 -42.22 -13.33
CA ILE A 393 8.64 -41.95 -12.84
C ILE A 393 8.59 -41.96 -11.30
N VAL A 394 9.27 -42.93 -10.67
CA VAL A 394 9.44 -42.97 -9.21
C VAL A 394 10.26 -41.76 -8.74
N GLY A 395 11.27 -41.36 -9.50
CA GLY A 395 12.05 -40.14 -9.25
C GLY A 395 11.21 -38.86 -9.32
N ILE A 396 10.38 -38.71 -10.36
CA ILE A 396 9.50 -37.54 -10.54
C ILE A 396 8.41 -37.52 -9.47
N SER A 397 7.77 -38.65 -9.20
CA SER A 397 6.74 -38.75 -8.14
C SER A 397 7.35 -38.50 -6.76
N ALA A 398 8.52 -39.05 -6.45
CA ALA A 398 9.27 -38.72 -5.23
C ALA A 398 9.62 -37.23 -5.17
N VAL A 399 10.10 -36.61 -6.25
CA VAL A 399 10.39 -35.17 -6.31
C VAL A 399 9.13 -34.33 -6.11
N VAL A 400 7.99 -34.71 -6.69
CA VAL A 400 6.70 -34.02 -6.51
C VAL A 400 6.21 -34.16 -5.07
N LEU A 401 6.31 -35.34 -4.48
CA LEU A 401 5.97 -35.59 -3.07
C LEU A 401 6.90 -34.82 -2.13
N LEU A 402 8.20 -34.80 -2.38
CA LEU A 402 9.18 -34.01 -1.64
C LEU A 402 8.92 -32.50 -1.79
N ARG A 403 8.56 -32.02 -2.98
CA ARG A 403 8.18 -30.61 -3.21
C ARG A 403 6.86 -30.25 -2.50
N ARG A 404 5.86 -31.12 -2.53
CA ARG A 404 4.58 -30.94 -1.81
C ARG A 404 4.79 -30.97 -0.29
N LYS A 405 5.62 -31.90 0.21
CA LYS A 405 6.03 -31.99 1.62
C LYS A 405 6.78 -30.73 2.05
N LYS A 406 7.79 -30.30 1.27
CA LYS A 406 8.54 -29.05 1.53
C LYS A 406 7.64 -27.81 1.52
N LYS A 407 6.69 -27.70 0.58
CA LYS A 407 5.70 -26.61 0.55
C LYS A 407 4.77 -26.62 1.78
N ARG A 408 4.29 -27.80 2.21
CA ARG A 408 3.48 -27.95 3.43
C ARG A 408 4.25 -27.52 4.67
N VAL A 409 5.47 -28.03 4.85
CA VAL A 409 6.33 -27.69 6.01
C VAL A 409 6.62 -26.19 6.08
N ILE A 410 6.89 -25.52 4.95
CA ILE A 410 7.08 -24.07 4.93
C ILE A 410 5.78 -23.33 5.29
N LYS A 411 4.62 -23.79 4.81
CA LYS A 411 3.32 -23.17 5.13
C LYS A 411 2.99 -23.34 6.62
N GLU A 412 3.19 -24.52 7.17
CA GLU A 412 3.01 -24.83 8.59
C GLU A 412 3.94 -23.96 9.45
N PHE A 413 5.22 -23.89 9.12
CA PHE A 413 6.19 -23.05 9.85
C PHE A 413 5.81 -21.56 9.80
N LYS A 414 5.34 -21.05 8.64
CA LYS A 414 4.84 -19.67 8.55
C LYS A 414 3.61 -19.46 9.45
N MET A 415 2.65 -20.38 9.44
CA MET A 415 1.46 -20.32 10.30
C MET A 415 1.85 -20.30 11.79
N GLU A 416 2.79 -21.15 12.19
CA GLU A 416 3.35 -21.21 13.54
C GLU A 416 3.94 -19.85 13.96
N LEU A 417 4.77 -19.22 13.11
CA LEU A 417 5.28 -17.87 13.36
C LEU A 417 4.15 -16.83 13.49
N MET A 418 3.08 -16.94 12.70
CA MET A 418 1.96 -16.00 12.81
C MET A 418 1.21 -16.14 14.12
N THR A 419 0.94 -17.37 14.54
CA THR A 419 0.23 -17.63 15.80
C THR A 419 1.08 -17.16 16.98
N ARG A 420 2.39 -17.36 16.91
CA ARG A 420 3.35 -16.88 17.91
C ARG A 420 3.35 -15.37 18.06
N GLU A 421 3.43 -14.65 16.94
CA GLU A 421 3.37 -13.18 16.92
C GLU A 421 2.06 -12.66 17.55
N GLU A 422 0.93 -13.28 17.23
CA GLU A 422 -0.38 -12.90 17.78
C GLU A 422 -0.53 -13.22 19.28
N MET A 423 0.05 -14.34 19.74
CA MET A 423 0.10 -14.66 21.16
C MET A 423 0.91 -13.64 21.95
N ILE A 424 2.10 -13.24 21.45
CA ILE A 424 2.94 -12.22 22.09
C ILE A 424 2.22 -10.86 22.12
N ARG A 425 1.59 -10.46 21.00
CA ARG A 425 0.81 -9.22 20.92
C ARG A 425 -0.28 -9.16 21.98
N LYS A 426 -0.98 -10.27 22.24
CA LYS A 426 -2.01 -10.35 23.28
C LYS A 426 -1.43 -10.37 24.69
N ALA A 427 -0.33 -11.11 24.89
CA ALA A 427 0.29 -11.27 26.21
C ALA A 427 0.90 -9.97 26.75
N SER A 428 1.44 -9.11 25.87
CA SER A 428 2.15 -7.89 26.26
C SER A 428 1.35 -6.60 26.07
N ARG A 429 0.02 -6.66 26.03
CA ARG A 429 -0.87 -5.51 25.74
C ARG A 429 -0.60 -4.27 26.60
N GLU A 430 -0.30 -4.46 27.87
CA GLU A 430 -0.01 -3.38 28.81
C GLU A 430 1.34 -2.71 28.50
N GLU A 431 2.40 -3.50 28.27
CA GLU A 431 3.70 -2.98 27.85
C GLU A 431 3.62 -2.20 26.53
N PHE A 432 2.77 -2.63 25.58
CA PHE A 432 2.52 -1.87 24.34
C PHE A 432 1.88 -0.51 24.61
N ALA A 433 0.89 -0.44 25.53
CA ALA A 433 0.23 0.80 25.88
C ALA A 433 1.20 1.78 26.54
N ASP A 434 2.05 1.29 27.45
CA ASP A 434 3.06 2.10 28.13
C ASP A 434 4.12 2.64 27.17
N ALA A 435 4.63 1.80 26.26
CA ALA A 435 5.58 2.23 25.25
C ALA A 435 4.98 3.28 24.29
N GLN A 436 3.75 3.07 23.83
CA GLN A 436 3.05 4.03 22.99
C GLN A 436 2.80 5.36 23.72
N MET A 437 2.48 5.33 25.01
CA MET A 437 2.31 6.54 25.83
C MET A 437 3.63 7.33 25.94
N ASN A 438 4.74 6.68 26.33
CA ASN A 438 6.04 7.34 26.45
C ASN A 438 6.47 8.02 25.14
N ILE A 439 6.33 7.34 24.00
CA ILE A 439 6.75 7.89 22.70
C ILE A 439 5.75 8.95 22.20
N ARG A 440 4.46 8.84 22.55
CA ARG A 440 3.48 9.89 22.24
C ARG A 440 3.78 11.18 22.98
N ASP A 441 4.22 11.09 24.23
CA ASP A 441 4.65 12.24 25.02
C ASP A 441 5.90 12.90 24.39
N ILE A 442 6.84 12.11 23.87
CA ILE A 442 7.97 12.65 23.08
C ILE A 442 7.44 13.41 21.85
N LYS A 443 6.48 12.82 21.12
CA LYS A 443 5.91 13.45 19.92
C LYS A 443 5.18 14.76 20.24
N SER A 444 4.46 14.85 21.37
CA SER A 444 3.82 16.10 21.78
C SER A 444 4.83 17.17 22.16
N ASP A 445 5.93 16.79 22.82
CA ASP A 445 6.97 17.73 23.23
C ASP A 445 7.76 18.29 22.05
N LEU A 446 7.89 17.52 20.97
CA LEU A 446 8.50 18.02 19.73
C LEU A 446 7.68 19.12 19.05
N VAL A 447 6.38 19.26 19.37
CA VAL A 447 5.56 20.37 18.84
C VAL A 447 6.06 21.72 19.38
N THR A 448 6.53 21.75 20.64
CA THR A 448 7.01 22.99 21.27
C THR A 448 8.50 23.23 21.03
N THR A 449 9.29 22.16 21.03
CA THR A 449 10.77 22.24 21.04
C THR A 449 11.43 22.01 19.69
N ARG A 450 10.69 21.47 18.72
CA ARG A 450 11.15 21.06 17.38
C ARG A 450 12.17 19.94 17.42
N VAL A 451 12.39 19.31 16.27
CA VAL A 451 13.38 18.25 16.10
C VAL A 451 14.79 18.89 16.08
N PRO A 452 15.78 18.34 16.81
CA PRO A 452 17.12 18.89 16.90
C PRO A 452 17.94 18.54 15.64
N PHE A 453 17.63 19.17 14.52
CA PHE A 453 18.41 19.02 13.29
C PHE A 453 19.80 19.63 13.47
N CYS A 454 20.85 18.92 13.03
CA CYS A 454 22.17 19.52 12.83
C CYS A 454 22.04 20.71 11.86
N ASP A 455 22.90 21.71 11.98
CA ASP A 455 23.03 22.74 10.94
C ASP A 455 23.54 22.12 9.62
N TYR A 456 23.44 22.88 8.52
CA TYR A 456 23.77 22.31 7.20
C TYR A 456 25.26 22.00 7.06
N GLN A 457 26.13 22.80 7.68
CA GLN A 457 27.57 22.55 7.68
C GLN A 457 27.90 21.21 8.35
N THR A 458 27.38 20.97 9.56
CA THR A 458 27.58 19.70 10.30
C THR A 458 26.98 18.52 9.54
N TYR A 459 25.77 18.69 8.97
CA TYR A 459 25.13 17.68 8.14
C TYR A 459 26.01 17.25 6.95
N VAL A 460 26.57 18.21 6.22
CA VAL A 460 27.46 17.93 5.07
C VAL A 460 28.73 17.23 5.53
N LEU A 461 29.34 17.63 6.65
CA LEU A 461 30.54 17.00 7.18
C LEU A 461 30.29 15.55 7.60
N HIS A 462 29.19 15.29 8.32
CA HIS A 462 28.79 13.93 8.71
C HIS A 462 28.55 13.01 7.49
N LEU A 463 27.99 13.56 6.41
CA LEU A 463 27.76 12.81 5.16
C LEU A 463 29.06 12.50 4.43
N LEU A 464 29.92 13.50 4.24
CA LEU A 464 31.07 13.42 3.33
C LEU A 464 32.33 12.87 3.99
N PHE A 465 32.48 13.05 5.31
CA PHE A 465 33.62 12.55 6.08
C PHE A 465 33.17 11.73 7.29
N PRO A 466 32.47 10.61 7.05
CA PRO A 466 32.10 9.72 8.14
C PRO A 466 33.39 9.22 8.83
N ASN A 467 33.47 9.36 10.15
CA ASN A 467 34.58 8.96 11.02
C ASN A 467 35.74 9.98 11.17
N GLN A 468 35.58 11.23 10.76
CA GLN A 468 36.50 12.31 11.15
C GLN A 468 35.86 13.19 12.23
N ASP A 469 36.65 13.61 13.21
CA ASP A 469 36.19 14.59 14.19
C ASP A 469 36.01 15.94 13.50
N ILE A 470 34.78 16.45 13.52
CA ILE A 470 34.37 17.71 12.89
C ILE A 470 35.27 18.85 13.34
N LYS A 471 35.55 18.96 14.64
CA LYS A 471 36.31 20.10 15.19
C LYS A 471 37.76 20.12 14.72
N SER A 472 38.31 18.95 14.41
CA SER A 472 39.66 18.77 13.87
C SER A 472 39.73 18.86 12.35
N ASN A 473 38.60 19.00 11.65
CA ASN A 473 38.57 18.92 10.21
C ASN A 473 39.35 20.11 9.59
N PRO A 474 40.40 19.85 8.79
CA PRO A 474 41.22 20.91 8.20
C PRO A 474 40.43 21.88 7.31
N LEU A 475 39.24 21.50 6.83
CA LEU A 475 38.37 22.35 5.99
C LEU A 475 37.69 23.50 6.77
N LEU A 476 37.64 23.41 8.11
CA LEU A 476 37.06 24.44 8.98
C LEU A 476 38.10 25.47 9.46
N HIS A 477 39.39 25.16 9.33
CA HIS A 477 40.47 26.02 9.80
C HIS A 477 41.21 26.62 8.60
N ASP A 478 41.45 27.92 8.63
CA ASP A 478 42.35 28.54 7.67
C ASP A 478 43.80 28.14 7.99
N SER A 479 44.54 27.68 6.98
CA SER A 479 45.95 27.36 7.14
C SER A 479 46.74 28.60 7.57
N GLU A 480 47.51 28.50 8.66
CA GLU A 480 48.43 29.54 9.15
C GLU A 480 49.58 29.74 8.16
N ILE A 481 49.36 30.55 7.13
CA ILE A 481 50.34 30.87 6.09
C ILE A 481 50.69 32.37 6.17
N THR A 482 51.98 32.71 6.10
CA THR A 482 52.50 34.09 6.05
C THR A 482 51.85 34.92 4.93
N ASP A 483 51.57 36.21 5.17
CA ASP A 483 50.78 37.10 4.29
C ASP A 483 51.25 37.12 2.82
N ASP A 484 52.57 37.11 2.55
CA ASP A 484 53.10 37.12 1.17
C ASP A 484 52.86 35.79 0.41
N LYS A 485 52.97 34.64 1.10
CA LYS A 485 52.63 33.32 0.51
C LYS A 485 51.12 33.19 0.28
N LYS A 486 50.31 33.79 1.16
CA LYS A 486 48.85 33.76 1.09
C LYS A 486 48.34 34.43 -0.19
N THR A 487 48.89 35.58 -0.59
CA THR A 487 48.45 36.29 -1.81
C THR A 487 48.68 35.52 -3.11
N ARG A 488 49.83 34.83 -3.27
CA ARG A 488 50.13 34.03 -4.46
C ARG A 488 49.34 32.73 -4.52
N ILE A 489 49.25 32.00 -3.39
CA ILE A 489 48.38 30.80 -3.28
C ILE A 489 46.95 31.19 -3.63
N ASN A 490 46.50 32.37 -3.18
CA ASN A 490 45.17 32.85 -3.51
C ASN A 490 44.98 33.08 -5.01
N SER A 491 45.96 33.69 -5.69
CA SER A 491 45.93 33.87 -7.15
C SER A 491 45.96 32.54 -7.93
N ALA A 492 46.76 31.56 -7.48
CA ALA A 492 46.76 30.22 -8.06
C ALA A 492 45.41 29.51 -7.87
N MET A 493 44.81 29.63 -6.69
CA MET A 493 43.49 29.05 -6.40
C MET A 493 42.35 29.71 -7.18
N GLU A 494 42.42 31.01 -7.48
CA GLU A 494 41.45 31.69 -8.37
C GLU A 494 41.53 31.16 -9.82
N LYS A 495 42.75 30.96 -10.34
CA LYS A 495 42.94 30.31 -11.64
C LYS A 495 42.44 28.86 -11.63
N PHE A 496 42.73 28.12 -10.56
CA PHE A 496 42.27 26.75 -10.41
C PHE A 496 40.74 26.66 -10.31
N GLU A 497 40.10 27.58 -9.60
CA GLU A 497 38.64 27.68 -9.53
C GLU A 497 38.02 27.97 -10.91
N THR A 498 38.68 28.80 -11.71
CA THR A 498 38.25 29.07 -13.09
C THR A 498 38.27 27.79 -13.95
N LEU A 499 39.25 26.91 -13.72
CA LEU A 499 39.30 25.58 -14.36
C LEU A 499 38.22 24.65 -13.84
N LEU A 500 38.03 24.56 -12.52
CA LEU A 500 36.98 23.74 -11.91
C LEU A 500 35.58 24.22 -12.30
N SER A 501 35.41 25.49 -12.68
CA SER A 501 34.16 26.01 -13.22
C SER A 501 33.84 25.51 -14.64
N LYS A 502 34.76 24.79 -15.30
CA LYS A 502 34.56 24.18 -16.62
C LYS A 502 34.17 22.71 -16.49
N LYS A 503 32.96 22.37 -16.92
CA LYS A 503 32.44 20.98 -16.91
C LYS A 503 33.39 19.97 -17.54
N LEU A 504 33.99 20.30 -18.69
CA LEU A 504 34.87 19.38 -19.43
C LEU A 504 36.19 19.14 -18.69
N PHE A 505 36.75 20.16 -18.02
CA PHE A 505 37.93 19.99 -17.18
C PHE A 505 37.64 19.03 -16.02
N LEU A 506 36.53 19.25 -15.30
CA LEU A 506 36.10 18.38 -14.21
C LEU A 506 35.89 16.93 -14.69
N LYS A 507 35.25 16.75 -15.86
CA LYS A 507 35.04 15.43 -16.46
C LYS A 507 36.37 14.72 -16.71
N SER A 508 37.32 15.36 -17.38
CA SER A 508 38.65 14.78 -17.66
C SER A 508 39.42 14.46 -16.38
N LEU A 509 39.35 15.36 -15.39
CA LEU A 509 39.99 15.15 -14.09
C LEU A 509 39.43 13.92 -13.36
N VAL A 510 38.10 13.79 -13.31
CA VAL A 510 37.46 12.62 -12.70
C VAL A 510 37.80 11.35 -13.46
N GLN A 511 37.77 11.37 -14.80
CA GLN A 511 38.12 10.21 -15.62
C GLN A 511 39.55 9.73 -15.38
N THR A 512 40.50 10.66 -15.24
CA THR A 512 41.91 10.39 -14.90
C THR A 512 42.01 9.65 -13.57
N PHE A 513 41.37 10.16 -12.52
CA PHE A 513 41.43 9.59 -11.17
C PHE A 513 40.58 8.33 -10.98
N ASP A 514 39.56 8.12 -11.81
CA ASP A 514 38.72 6.94 -11.74
C ASP A 514 39.34 5.73 -12.45
N ARG A 515 40.44 5.93 -13.20
CA ARG A 515 41.20 4.83 -13.83
C ARG A 515 41.58 3.74 -12.83
N PRO A 516 41.63 2.47 -13.28
CA PRO A 516 42.08 1.37 -12.43
C PRO A 516 43.49 1.66 -11.88
N ASN A 517 43.69 1.41 -10.59
CA ASN A 517 44.96 1.57 -9.87
C ASN A 517 45.50 3.00 -9.73
N MET A 518 44.79 4.03 -10.21
CA MET A 518 45.21 5.43 -10.03
C MET A 518 45.09 5.86 -8.56
N LEU A 519 43.95 5.56 -7.94
CA LEU A 519 43.67 5.86 -6.52
C LEU A 519 43.15 4.62 -5.79
N THR A 520 43.46 4.49 -4.50
CA THR A 520 42.84 3.49 -3.61
C THR A 520 41.34 3.80 -3.36
N MET A 521 40.56 2.83 -2.89
CA MET A 521 39.13 3.04 -2.60
C MET A 521 38.88 4.13 -1.55
N GLN A 522 39.78 4.27 -0.57
CA GLN A 522 39.72 5.32 0.45
C GLN A 522 40.10 6.69 -0.14
N GLU A 523 41.14 6.77 -0.97
CA GLU A 523 41.50 8.02 -1.66
C GLU A 523 40.40 8.46 -2.65
N LYS A 524 39.78 7.53 -3.38
CA LYS A 524 38.62 7.83 -4.23
C LYS A 524 37.45 8.40 -3.43
N ALA A 525 37.21 7.84 -2.24
CA ALA A 525 36.20 8.35 -1.32
C ALA A 525 36.52 9.79 -0.88
N HIS A 526 37.75 10.01 -0.43
CA HIS A 526 38.20 11.32 0.04
C HIS A 526 38.19 12.37 -1.07
N PHE A 527 38.70 12.04 -2.26
CA PHE A 527 38.67 12.90 -3.44
C PHE A 527 37.24 13.30 -3.81
N SER A 528 36.33 12.32 -3.84
CA SER A 528 34.93 12.58 -4.16
C SER A 528 34.30 13.55 -3.16
N SER A 529 34.56 13.37 -1.86
CA SER A 529 34.04 14.24 -0.80
C SER A 529 34.61 15.67 -0.88
N VAL A 530 35.92 15.84 -1.05
CA VAL A 530 36.55 17.17 -1.19
C VAL A 530 36.08 17.87 -2.47
N LEU A 531 36.01 17.12 -3.59
CA LEU A 531 35.47 17.64 -4.85
C LEU A 531 34.00 18.05 -4.70
N SER A 532 33.18 17.24 -4.03
CA SER A 532 31.78 17.59 -3.72
C SER A 532 31.70 18.94 -3.01
N ILE A 533 32.49 19.17 -1.96
CA ILE A 533 32.48 20.44 -1.21
C ILE A 533 32.87 21.62 -2.10
N SER A 534 33.88 21.46 -2.96
CA SER A 534 34.27 22.53 -3.91
C SER A 534 33.16 22.89 -4.91
N LEU A 535 32.25 21.95 -5.19
CA LEU A 535 31.11 22.13 -6.11
C LEU A 535 29.83 22.57 -5.40
N LEU A 536 29.75 22.48 -4.07
CA LEU A 536 28.63 23.05 -3.30
C LEU A 536 28.58 24.57 -3.51
N GLY A 537 27.37 25.11 -3.58
CA GLY A 537 27.11 26.47 -4.04
C GLY A 537 27.00 26.62 -5.57
N ASN A 538 27.28 25.57 -6.35
CA ASN A 538 26.95 25.49 -7.77
C ASN A 538 26.38 24.12 -8.14
N MET A 539 25.19 23.83 -7.60
CA MET A 539 24.52 22.53 -7.80
C MET A 539 24.18 22.23 -9.25
N ARG A 540 24.07 23.27 -10.09
CA ARG A 540 23.91 23.12 -11.55
C ARG A 540 25.15 22.49 -12.18
N LEU A 541 26.33 23.06 -11.97
CA LEU A 541 27.57 22.50 -12.50
C LEU A 541 27.82 21.09 -11.96
N TYR A 542 27.54 20.88 -10.67
CA TYR A 542 27.67 19.58 -10.03
C TYR A 542 26.77 18.54 -10.70
N PHE A 543 25.48 18.87 -10.90
CA PHE A 543 24.55 18.00 -11.60
C PHE A 543 25.01 17.70 -13.05
N GLU A 544 25.43 18.72 -13.80
CA GLU A 544 25.88 18.56 -15.18
C GLU A 544 27.10 17.64 -15.30
N LEU A 545 28.03 17.71 -14.33
CA LEU A 545 29.17 16.79 -14.19
C LEU A 545 28.69 15.36 -13.91
N VAL A 546 27.86 15.17 -12.88
CA VAL A 546 27.33 13.84 -12.52
C VAL A 546 26.59 13.22 -13.71
N HIS A 547 25.76 14.00 -14.39
CA HIS A 547 25.02 13.54 -15.56
C HIS A 547 25.95 13.08 -16.68
N CYS A 548 26.99 13.84 -17.04
CA CYS A 548 27.90 13.42 -18.11
C CYS A 548 28.72 12.17 -17.74
N LEU A 549 29.18 12.08 -16.49
CA LEU A 549 29.91 10.90 -16.01
C LEU A 549 29.03 9.64 -15.98
N LEU A 550 27.77 9.76 -15.54
CA LEU A 550 26.82 8.65 -15.55
C LEU A 550 26.51 8.17 -16.97
N VAL A 551 26.39 9.09 -17.92
CA VAL A 551 26.21 8.77 -19.34
C VAL A 551 27.39 7.93 -19.86
N ASP A 552 28.63 8.33 -19.56
CA ASP A 552 29.82 7.59 -19.99
C ASP A 552 29.94 6.23 -19.30
N LEU A 553 29.60 6.16 -18.01
CA LEU A 553 29.59 4.92 -17.24
C LEU A 553 28.54 3.92 -17.76
N ILE A 554 27.35 4.39 -18.14
CA ILE A 554 26.31 3.55 -18.74
C ILE A 554 26.74 3.08 -20.12
N ARG A 555 27.33 3.95 -20.95
CA ARG A 555 27.80 3.61 -22.30
C ARG A 555 28.91 2.57 -22.29
N THR A 556 29.81 2.63 -21.31
CA THR A 556 30.93 1.69 -21.14
C THR A 556 30.51 0.40 -20.41
N SER A 557 29.33 0.37 -19.78
CA SER A 557 28.85 -0.81 -19.07
C SER A 557 28.54 -1.97 -20.01
N THR A 558 28.96 -3.18 -19.64
CA THR A 558 28.63 -4.41 -20.38
C THR A 558 27.35 -5.03 -19.84
N LYS A 559 26.60 -5.75 -20.67
CA LYS A 559 25.35 -6.44 -20.26
C LYS A 559 25.49 -7.31 -19.01
N LYS A 560 26.66 -7.92 -18.77
CA LYS A 560 26.93 -8.76 -17.59
C LYS A 560 26.97 -7.96 -16.28
N ASN A 561 27.53 -6.75 -16.33
CA ASN A 561 27.74 -5.91 -15.14
C ASN A 561 26.66 -4.84 -14.98
N GLN A 562 25.82 -4.66 -16.01
CA GLN A 562 24.80 -3.63 -16.08
C GLN A 562 23.82 -3.70 -14.91
N LYS A 563 23.36 -4.89 -14.52
CA LYS A 563 22.42 -5.06 -13.40
C LYS A 563 22.99 -4.65 -12.03
N SER A 564 24.31 -4.73 -11.86
CA SER A 564 25.00 -4.40 -10.62
C SER A 564 25.66 -3.02 -10.65
N LEU A 565 25.43 -2.21 -11.70
CA LEU A 565 26.17 -0.97 -11.93
C LEU A 565 26.18 -0.01 -10.73
N PHE A 566 25.05 0.13 -10.04
CA PHE A 566 24.89 1.03 -8.88
C PHE A 566 25.13 0.36 -7.51
N ARG A 567 25.48 -0.94 -7.48
CA ARG A 567 25.60 -1.73 -6.22
C ARG A 567 26.89 -1.48 -5.44
N SER A 568 27.95 -1.00 -6.06
CA SER A 568 29.17 -0.63 -5.36
C SER A 568 29.50 0.85 -5.58
N LEU A 569 30.21 1.43 -4.61
CA LEU A 569 30.73 2.81 -4.67
C LEU A 569 32.22 2.78 -5.06
N ASP A 570 32.58 1.91 -5.99
CA ASP A 570 33.98 1.69 -6.37
C ASP A 570 34.52 2.80 -7.30
N SER A 571 33.61 3.55 -7.92
CA SER A 571 33.92 4.65 -8.82
C SER A 571 33.67 6.01 -8.18
N ILE A 572 34.51 7.00 -8.52
CA ILE A 572 34.34 8.39 -8.11
C ILE A 572 33.01 8.92 -8.64
N THR A 573 32.64 8.54 -9.87
CA THR A 573 31.35 8.89 -10.48
C THR A 573 30.17 8.53 -9.59
N MET A 574 30.13 7.30 -9.05
CA MET A 574 29.03 6.85 -8.19
C MET A 574 29.00 7.60 -6.86
N ARG A 575 30.16 7.90 -6.28
CA ARG A 575 30.26 8.67 -5.03
C ARG A 575 29.79 10.10 -5.21
N LEU A 576 30.22 10.77 -6.29
CA LEU A 576 29.77 12.11 -6.64
C LEU A 576 28.26 12.18 -6.84
N MET A 577 27.65 11.18 -7.47
CA MET A 577 26.20 11.08 -7.62
C MET A 577 25.49 10.98 -6.26
N VAL A 578 25.96 10.09 -5.38
CA VAL A 578 25.36 9.91 -4.04
C VAL A 578 25.50 11.18 -3.20
N ASN A 579 26.69 11.77 -3.20
CA ASN A 579 26.96 13.03 -2.50
C ASN A 579 26.05 14.16 -3.03
N TRP A 580 25.89 14.29 -4.36
CA TRP A 580 25.01 15.28 -4.97
C TRP A 580 23.56 15.09 -4.54
N LEU A 581 23.06 13.85 -4.59
CA LEU A 581 21.71 13.52 -4.15
C LEU A 581 21.54 13.92 -2.68
N GLN A 582 22.35 13.36 -1.78
CA GLN A 582 22.20 13.51 -0.33
C GLN A 582 22.37 14.97 0.15
N THR A 583 23.35 15.70 -0.37
CA THR A 583 23.55 17.12 0.01
C THR A 583 22.41 18.02 -0.44
N GLY A 584 21.68 17.64 -1.50
CA GLY A 584 20.47 18.31 -1.98
C GLY A 584 19.17 17.98 -1.22
N LEU A 585 19.16 16.98 -0.32
CA LEU A 585 17.94 16.53 0.37
C LEU A 585 17.59 17.33 1.61
N TYR A 586 18.51 18.12 2.13
CA TYR A 586 18.41 18.65 3.48
C TYR A 586 17.13 19.46 3.72
N LYS A 587 16.69 20.28 2.77
CA LYS A 587 15.42 21.02 2.80
C LYS A 587 14.20 20.09 2.95
N GLN A 588 14.18 18.97 2.21
CA GLN A 588 13.14 17.95 2.30
C GLN A 588 13.21 17.17 3.63
N LEU A 589 14.42 16.84 4.09
CA LEU A 589 14.63 16.15 5.36
C LEU A 589 14.10 17.00 6.52
N LYS A 590 14.35 18.32 6.54
CA LYS A 590 13.81 19.24 7.55
C LYS A 590 12.29 19.36 7.52
N SER A 591 11.68 19.34 6.34
CA SER A 591 10.26 19.67 6.16
C SER A 591 9.31 18.47 6.25
N HIS A 592 9.76 17.26 5.91
CA HIS A 592 8.85 16.11 5.79
C HIS A 592 9.39 14.84 6.45
N SER A 593 10.50 14.28 5.95
CA SER A 593 10.97 12.93 6.34
C SER A 593 11.73 12.91 7.67
N GLY A 594 12.31 14.02 8.10
CA GLY A 594 13.13 14.09 9.31
C GLY A 594 12.37 13.78 10.59
N LEU A 595 11.11 14.21 10.71
CA LEU A 595 10.30 13.87 11.88
C LEU A 595 10.08 12.35 11.98
N GLN A 596 9.81 11.68 10.85
CA GLN A 596 9.60 10.23 10.84
C GLN A 596 10.86 9.47 11.25
N LEU A 597 12.02 9.86 10.67
CA LEU A 597 13.33 9.29 11.01
C LEU A 597 13.69 9.51 12.49
N PHE A 598 13.45 10.71 13.01
CA PHE A 598 13.69 11.03 14.41
C PHE A 598 12.80 10.22 15.35
N MET A 599 11.51 10.10 15.02
CA MET A 599 10.57 9.30 15.81
C MET A 599 10.91 7.81 15.78
N LEU A 600 11.41 7.28 14.66
CA LEU A 600 11.92 5.91 14.61
C LEU A 600 13.10 5.71 15.55
N TYR A 601 14.11 6.57 15.45
CA TYR A 601 15.28 6.54 16.34
C TYR A 601 14.86 6.60 17.81
N LYS A 602 14.03 7.58 18.18
CA LYS A 602 13.57 7.74 19.56
C LYS A 602 12.72 6.58 20.05
N ALA A 603 11.90 5.98 19.19
CA ALA A 603 11.16 4.78 19.53
C ALA A 603 12.10 3.60 19.83
N VAL A 604 13.09 3.36 18.96
CA VAL A 604 14.10 2.31 19.16
C VAL A 604 14.87 2.53 20.47
N GLN A 605 15.38 3.75 20.69
CA GLN A 605 16.09 4.10 21.92
C GLN A 605 15.22 3.84 23.16
N THR A 606 14.01 4.42 23.20
CA THR A 606 13.12 4.33 24.36
C THR A 606 12.73 2.88 24.66
N ILE A 607 12.36 2.09 23.65
CA ILE A 607 11.92 0.70 23.83
C ILE A 607 13.06 -0.21 24.31
N ILE A 608 14.31 0.03 23.87
CA ILE A 608 15.46 -0.74 24.34
C ILE A 608 15.77 -0.39 25.80
N GLU A 609 15.81 0.91 26.14
CA GLU A 609 16.16 1.42 27.46
C GLU A 609 15.08 1.20 28.54
N MET A 610 13.85 0.84 28.14
CA MET A 610 12.76 0.40 29.03
C MET A 610 13.04 -0.96 29.70
N ALA A 611 14.07 -1.69 29.25
CA ALA A 611 14.45 -2.99 29.78
C ALA A 611 15.96 -3.01 30.12
N PRO A 612 16.45 -4.01 30.87
CA PRO A 612 17.85 -4.07 31.26
C PRO A 612 18.80 -4.04 30.06
N VAL A 613 19.81 -3.17 30.16
CA VAL A 613 20.91 -3.04 29.20
C VAL A 613 22.23 -3.23 29.96
N ASP A 614 23.08 -4.13 29.49
CA ASP A 614 24.42 -4.31 30.02
C ASP A 614 25.32 -3.15 29.58
N ALA A 615 25.96 -2.48 30.54
CA ALA A 615 26.69 -1.23 30.30
C ALA A 615 28.00 -1.43 29.52
N LEU A 616 28.55 -2.66 29.50
CA LEU A 616 29.87 -2.95 28.92
C LEU A 616 29.74 -3.63 27.56
N THR A 617 28.91 -4.67 27.46
CA THR A 617 28.66 -5.43 26.22
C THR A 617 27.66 -4.76 25.30
N THR A 618 26.89 -3.79 25.83
CA THR A 618 25.75 -3.15 25.18
C THR A 618 24.63 -4.13 24.80
N ASN A 619 24.59 -5.29 25.44
CA ASN A 619 23.52 -6.27 25.22
C ASN A 619 22.27 -5.85 25.99
N SER A 620 21.09 -6.01 25.40
CA SER A 620 19.83 -5.59 25.99
C SER A 620 18.78 -6.70 26.00
N LYS A 621 17.83 -6.62 26.94
CA LYS A 621 16.68 -7.54 26.98
C LYS A 621 15.74 -7.28 25.81
N ASN A 622 15.49 -6.00 25.51
CA ASN A 622 14.70 -5.56 24.36
C ASN A 622 15.66 -5.22 23.22
N THR A 623 15.60 -5.98 22.13
CA THR A 623 16.36 -5.73 20.90
C THR A 623 15.73 -6.54 19.76
N ILE A 624 15.98 -6.13 18.52
CA ILE A 624 15.72 -6.96 17.32
C ILE A 624 17.00 -7.58 16.75
N ALA A 625 18.16 -7.25 17.33
CA ALA A 625 19.48 -7.80 17.00
C ALA A 625 19.78 -8.99 17.91
N GLU A 626 19.83 -10.20 17.33
CA GLU A 626 20.10 -11.44 18.07
C GLU A 626 21.47 -11.40 18.78
N GLU A 627 22.46 -10.82 18.11
CA GLU A 627 23.83 -10.67 18.60
C GLU A 627 23.94 -9.77 19.82
N LYS A 628 22.98 -8.85 20.03
CA LYS A 628 22.89 -7.97 21.20
C LYS A 628 21.86 -8.42 22.23
N LEU A 629 21.23 -9.57 22.06
CA LEU A 629 20.20 -10.03 22.98
C LEU A 629 20.80 -10.56 24.28
N LEU A 630 20.31 -10.08 25.42
CA LEU A 630 20.62 -10.68 26.72
C LEU A 630 20.06 -12.09 26.82
N LYS A 631 20.96 -13.08 26.88
CA LYS A 631 20.63 -14.50 26.91
C LYS A 631 20.25 -15.02 28.30
N MET A 632 20.38 -14.20 29.34
CA MET A 632 19.97 -14.55 30.70
C MET A 632 18.61 -13.92 31.06
N ARG A 633 17.97 -14.46 32.10
CA ARG A 633 16.78 -13.86 32.70
C ARG A 633 17.23 -12.94 33.83
N ILE A 634 17.05 -11.64 33.65
CA ILE A 634 17.38 -10.61 34.65
C ILE A 634 16.08 -10.14 35.28
N GLU A 635 15.90 -10.42 36.57
CA GLU A 635 14.81 -9.87 37.36
C GLU A 635 15.14 -8.42 37.73
N HIS A 636 14.23 -7.51 37.41
CA HIS A 636 14.39 -6.08 37.62
C HIS A 636 13.06 -5.45 38.04
N GLN A 637 13.15 -4.29 38.67
CA GLN A 637 12.02 -3.44 39.06
C GLN A 637 12.23 -2.04 38.49
N THR A 638 11.14 -1.43 38.02
CA THR A 638 11.15 -0.03 37.60
C THR A 638 10.98 0.86 38.83
N LEU A 639 11.88 1.82 39.00
CA LEU A 639 11.86 2.83 40.06
C LEU A 639 11.62 4.21 39.44
N THR A 640 10.92 5.09 40.14
CA THR A 640 10.79 6.51 39.82
C THR A 640 11.60 7.31 40.82
N LEU A 641 12.69 7.94 40.39
CA LEU A 641 13.53 8.80 41.22
C LEU A 641 13.07 10.26 41.11
N GLN A 642 13.16 11.01 42.21
CA GLN A 642 12.94 12.46 42.23
C GLN A 642 14.29 13.16 42.20
N ILE A 643 14.65 13.77 41.08
CA ILE A 643 15.98 14.35 40.86
C ILE A 643 15.96 15.87 41.04
N ASP A 644 16.88 16.38 41.86
CA ASP A 644 17.21 17.79 42.04
C ASP A 644 18.43 18.15 41.19
N LEU A 645 18.36 19.22 40.39
CA LEU A 645 19.53 19.71 39.66
C LEU A 645 20.35 20.65 40.56
N ASN A 646 21.64 20.39 40.72
CA ASN A 646 22.56 21.17 41.55
C ASN A 646 22.09 21.35 43.01
N GLY A 647 21.34 20.37 43.52
CA GLY A 647 20.82 20.39 44.90
C GLY A 647 19.75 21.46 45.14
N ASN A 648 19.19 22.04 44.07
CA ASN A 648 18.07 22.96 44.18
C ASN A 648 16.77 22.19 44.46
N SER A 649 16.28 22.28 45.70
CA SER A 649 15.07 21.58 46.15
C SER A 649 13.76 22.14 45.60
N ASP A 650 13.78 23.24 44.86
CA ASP A 650 12.56 23.89 44.37
C ASP A 650 12.03 23.26 43.07
N GLN A 651 12.86 22.49 42.35
CA GLN A 651 12.48 21.85 41.09
C GLN A 651 12.86 20.36 41.08
N HIS A 652 11.84 19.50 41.06
CA HIS A 652 11.99 18.05 41.05
C HIS A 652 11.64 17.46 39.68
N TYR A 653 12.52 16.61 39.16
CA TYR A 653 12.30 15.88 37.91
C TYR A 653 12.03 14.40 38.22
N PRO A 654 10.84 13.86 37.93
CA PRO A 654 10.58 12.43 38.05
C PRO A 654 11.27 11.68 36.90
N VAL A 655 12.19 10.77 37.23
CA VAL A 655 12.97 9.97 36.26
C VAL A 655 12.71 8.48 36.49
N LYS A 656 12.22 7.77 35.47
CA LYS A 656 12.05 6.32 35.50
C LYS A 656 13.37 5.61 35.18
N VAL A 657 13.79 4.71 36.05
CA VAL A 657 15.02 3.92 35.95
C VAL A 657 14.76 2.47 36.36
N LEU A 658 15.73 1.58 36.14
CA LEU A 658 15.69 0.20 36.60
C LEU A 658 16.60 0.02 37.81
N ASP A 659 16.19 -0.82 38.76
CA ASP A 659 17.04 -1.18 39.91
C ASP A 659 18.39 -1.79 39.50
N CYS A 660 18.43 -2.44 38.33
CA CYS A 660 19.65 -2.99 37.73
C CYS A 660 20.40 -2.01 36.80
N ASP A 661 20.05 -0.72 36.75
CA ASP A 661 20.86 0.26 36.01
C ASP A 661 22.13 0.59 36.80
N THR A 662 23.27 0.71 36.10
CA THR A 662 24.51 1.28 36.65
C THR A 662 24.34 2.76 36.97
N ILE A 663 25.21 3.32 37.82
CA ILE A 663 25.14 4.74 38.17
C ILE A 663 25.33 5.63 36.94
N SER A 664 26.22 5.26 36.01
CA SER A 664 26.36 5.95 34.73
C SER A 664 25.10 5.90 33.85
N GLN A 665 24.39 4.77 33.80
CA GLN A 665 23.11 4.67 33.09
C GLN A 665 22.02 5.52 33.75
N VAL A 666 22.00 5.58 35.09
CA VAL A 666 21.08 6.45 35.84
C VAL A 666 21.35 7.92 35.52
N LYS A 667 22.62 8.36 35.51
CA LYS A 667 23.00 9.72 35.10
C LYS A 667 22.53 10.05 33.69
N GLN A 668 22.71 9.14 32.73
CA GLN A 668 22.23 9.32 31.36
C GLN A 668 20.70 9.49 31.31
N LYS A 669 19.95 8.65 32.02
CA LYS A 669 18.48 8.74 32.10
C LYS A 669 18.03 10.04 32.77
N CYS A 670 18.75 10.51 33.79
CA CYS A 670 18.50 11.81 34.41
C CYS A 670 18.72 12.95 33.42
N CYS A 671 19.85 12.96 32.70
CA CYS A 671 20.14 13.95 31.68
C CYS A 671 19.10 13.96 30.58
N ALA A 672 18.68 12.79 30.08
CA ALA A 672 17.67 12.67 29.04
C ALA A 672 16.32 13.29 29.45
N GLN A 673 15.99 13.27 30.74
CA GLN A 673 14.75 13.85 31.28
C GLN A 673 14.88 15.33 31.67
N ILE A 674 16.02 15.75 32.25
CA ILE A 674 16.26 17.14 32.67
C ILE A 674 16.51 18.03 31.45
N TYR A 675 17.38 17.58 30.55
CA TYR A 675 17.71 18.25 29.30
C TYR A 675 16.81 17.77 28.16
N LYS A 676 15.59 17.35 28.50
CA LYS A 676 14.62 16.91 27.50
C LYS A 676 14.44 18.00 26.45
N ASN A 677 14.58 17.61 25.18
CA ASN A 677 14.50 18.48 24.02
C ASN A 677 15.67 19.46 23.81
N LYS A 678 16.78 19.28 24.51
CA LYS A 678 18.05 19.94 24.16
C LYS A 678 18.84 19.10 23.16
N PRO A 679 19.60 19.74 22.25
CA PRO A 679 20.52 19.02 21.37
C PRO A 679 21.63 18.33 22.19
N ALA A 680 22.19 17.23 21.69
CA ALA A 680 23.17 16.45 22.43
C ALA A 680 24.45 17.25 22.75
N SER A 681 24.83 18.20 21.89
CA SER A 681 25.91 19.15 22.14
C SER A 681 25.74 20.03 23.39
N GLU A 682 24.52 20.22 23.88
CA GLU A 682 24.22 20.98 25.12
C GLU A 682 24.09 20.08 26.36
N ILE A 683 24.18 18.75 26.21
CA ILE A 683 24.00 17.81 27.32
C ILE A 683 25.36 17.55 27.98
N PRO A 684 25.49 17.73 29.31
CA PRO A 684 26.74 17.46 30.03
C PRO A 684 27.18 15.99 29.90
N HIS A 685 28.49 15.78 29.82
CA HIS A 685 29.04 14.42 29.77
C HIS A 685 28.93 13.72 31.13
N ASN A 686 28.81 12.39 31.11
CA ASN A 686 28.68 11.59 32.33
C ASN A 686 29.80 11.84 33.35
N GLU A 687 31.01 12.17 32.90
CA GLU A 687 32.19 12.39 33.72
C GLU A 687 32.12 13.71 34.51
N GLU A 688 31.42 14.71 33.98
CA GLU A 688 31.21 16.02 34.58
C GLU A 688 30.16 15.98 35.71
N LEU A 689 29.44 14.87 35.85
CA LEU A 689 28.30 14.73 36.74
C LEU A 689 28.56 13.74 37.87
N SER A 690 28.05 14.09 39.05
CA SER A 690 27.98 13.23 40.23
C SER A 690 26.51 13.05 40.66
N LEU A 691 26.17 11.86 41.14
CA LEU A 691 24.82 11.53 41.61
C LEU A 691 24.86 11.34 43.12
N GLU A 692 24.16 12.20 43.85
CA GLU A 692 24.09 12.17 45.31
C GLU A 692 22.74 11.65 45.78
N TRP A 693 22.73 10.62 46.61
CA TRP A 693 21.53 10.16 47.29
C TRP A 693 21.31 10.95 48.59
N GLN A 694 20.11 11.50 48.76
CA GLN A 694 19.73 12.32 49.91
C GLN A 694 18.88 11.49 50.90
N GLU A 695 19.49 10.87 51.91
CA GLU A 695 18.77 10.10 52.93
C GLU A 695 18.46 10.94 54.19
N GLY A 696 17.30 11.60 54.19
CA GLY A 696 16.72 12.23 55.39
C GLY A 696 17.67 13.18 56.14
N ARG A 697 17.62 13.16 57.48
CA ARG A 697 18.46 14.01 58.34
C ARG A 697 19.91 13.52 58.50
N SER A 698 20.32 12.47 57.79
CA SER A 698 21.45 11.61 58.18
C SER A 698 22.69 11.68 57.27
N GLY A 699 22.64 12.38 56.14
CA GLY A 699 23.82 12.61 55.29
C GLY A 699 23.53 12.51 53.79
N LYS A 700 24.47 12.99 52.99
CA LYS A 700 24.50 12.84 51.53
C LYS A 700 25.48 11.71 51.18
N LEU A 701 25.10 10.83 50.26
CA LEU A 701 25.98 9.77 49.75
C LEU A 701 26.16 9.90 48.25
N THR A 702 27.39 10.11 47.78
CA THR A 702 27.72 10.10 46.35
C THR A 702 27.81 8.66 45.85
N LEU A 703 27.03 8.33 44.81
CA LEU A 703 27.02 7.01 44.19
C LEU A 703 28.03 6.99 43.02
N ASN A 704 28.79 5.90 42.90
CA ASN A 704 29.76 5.71 41.83
C ASN A 704 29.61 4.30 41.22
N ASP A 705 30.02 4.13 39.96
CA ASP A 705 29.97 2.83 39.29
C ASP A 705 30.91 1.80 39.94
N ILE A 706 31.99 2.26 40.58
CA ILE A 706 32.89 1.42 41.38
C ILE A 706 33.25 2.22 42.64
N ASP A 707 33.17 1.58 43.79
CA ASP A 707 33.63 2.13 45.07
C ASP A 707 34.16 1.01 45.98
N ASN A 708 34.47 1.35 47.24
CA ASN A 708 34.99 0.40 48.22
C ASN A 708 33.99 -0.70 48.62
N THR A 709 32.72 -0.58 48.23
CA THR A 709 31.66 -1.55 48.52
C THR A 709 31.38 -2.49 47.35
N SER A 710 31.99 -2.27 46.18
CA SER A 710 31.77 -3.06 44.97
C SER A 710 32.11 -4.55 45.16
N ASP A 711 31.33 -5.42 44.55
CA ASP A 711 31.55 -6.87 44.57
C ASP A 711 32.79 -7.25 43.74
N ARG A 712 33.81 -7.77 44.42
CA ARG A 712 35.10 -8.18 43.83
C ARG A 712 35.29 -9.69 43.98
N ASN A 713 35.28 -10.44 42.87
CA ASN A 713 35.46 -11.89 42.86
C ASN A 713 36.43 -12.34 41.76
N ASN A 714 37.44 -13.14 42.09
CA ASN A 714 38.35 -13.81 41.14
C ASN A 714 38.95 -12.90 40.03
N GLY A 715 39.37 -11.69 40.37
CA GLY A 715 39.93 -10.75 39.38
C GLY A 715 38.89 -9.97 38.57
N LEU A 716 37.59 -10.12 38.88
CA LEU A 716 36.48 -9.39 38.28
C LEU A 716 35.85 -8.41 39.29
N VAL A 717 35.46 -7.21 38.84
CA VAL A 717 34.70 -6.22 39.63
C VAL A 717 33.34 -5.98 39.01
N CYS A 718 32.27 -6.09 39.81
CA CYS A 718 30.92 -5.76 39.39
C CYS A 718 30.69 -4.25 39.44
N LEU A 719 30.08 -3.68 38.40
CA LEU A 719 29.62 -2.29 38.43
C LEU A 719 28.45 -2.15 39.40
N ASN A 720 28.50 -1.13 40.26
CA ASN A 720 27.47 -0.82 41.22
C ASN A 720 26.18 -0.38 40.51
N THR A 721 25.05 -0.85 41.02
CA THR A 721 23.70 -0.55 40.51
C THR A 721 22.85 0.10 41.60
N LEU A 722 21.66 0.60 41.26
CA LEU A 722 20.72 1.08 42.27
C LEU A 722 20.33 0.00 43.29
N LYS A 723 20.25 -1.26 42.85
CA LYS A 723 20.01 -2.43 43.69
C LYS A 723 21.15 -2.70 44.67
N HIS A 724 22.39 -2.48 44.26
CA HIS A 724 23.58 -2.58 45.12
C HIS A 724 23.46 -1.64 46.34
N TYR A 725 23.09 -0.39 46.08
CA TYR A 725 22.86 0.62 47.13
C TYR A 725 21.48 0.50 47.82
N MET A 726 20.68 -0.50 47.47
CA MET A 726 19.33 -0.72 48.02
C MET A 726 18.39 0.49 47.90
N VAL A 727 18.54 1.25 46.81
CA VAL A 727 17.71 2.43 46.52
C VAL A 727 16.24 2.02 46.36
N LYS A 728 15.34 2.80 46.97
CA LYS A 728 13.88 2.56 46.93
C LYS A 728 13.18 3.45 45.91
N ASP A 729 11.97 3.07 45.55
CA ASP A 729 11.10 3.87 44.69
C ASP A 729 10.76 5.22 45.35
N ASN A 730 10.66 6.27 44.53
CA ASN A 730 10.44 7.66 44.93
C ASN A 730 11.51 8.27 45.87
N CYS A 731 12.72 7.71 45.89
CA CYS A 731 13.86 8.33 46.57
C CYS A 731 14.28 9.67 45.93
N ARG A 732 14.75 10.60 46.77
CA ARG A 732 15.31 11.88 46.34
C ARG A 732 16.80 11.75 46.06
N MET A 733 17.23 12.28 44.93
CA MET A 733 18.65 12.35 44.56
C MET A 733 18.96 13.73 43.98
N ALA A 734 20.23 14.14 44.06
CA ALA A 734 20.71 15.33 43.37
C ALA A 734 21.70 14.95 42.27
N LEU A 735 21.52 15.52 41.09
CA LEU A 735 22.48 15.48 40.00
C LEU A 735 23.32 16.77 40.07
N MET A 736 24.60 16.63 40.40
CA MET A 736 25.51 17.75 40.65
C MET A 736 26.60 17.81 39.59
N TYR A 737 26.91 19.01 39.09
CA TYR A 737 28.16 19.22 38.36
C TYR A 737 29.34 19.05 39.31
N LYS A 738 30.36 18.29 38.89
CA LYS A 738 31.65 18.25 39.59
C LYS A 738 32.27 19.63 39.42
N HIS A 739 32.42 20.37 40.52
CA HIS A 739 33.19 21.61 40.48
C HIS A 739 34.66 21.26 40.19
N ILE A 740 35.22 21.86 39.15
CA ILE A 740 36.67 22.03 39.05
C ILE A 740 36.97 23.14 40.05
N ASP A 741 37.59 22.82 41.18
CA ASP A 741 37.92 23.82 42.19
C ASP A 741 38.89 24.85 41.57
N GLU A 742 38.43 26.09 41.39
CA GLU A 742 39.22 27.25 40.95
C GLU A 742 40.22 27.74 42.03
N GLU A 743 40.40 27.01 43.14
CA GLU A 743 41.25 27.45 44.25
C GLU A 743 42.76 27.19 44.06
N ASP A 744 43.18 26.43 43.04
CA ASP A 744 44.62 26.20 42.75
C ASP A 744 45.22 27.12 41.66
N VAL A 745 44.45 28.05 41.07
CA VAL A 745 44.96 28.97 40.03
C VAL A 745 45.51 30.30 40.61
N ASN A 746 45.32 30.57 41.90
CA ASN A 746 45.70 31.84 42.51
C ASN A 746 47.13 31.91 43.09
N ALA A 747 48.02 31.02 42.66
CA ALA A 747 49.45 31.11 42.92
C ALA A 747 50.26 31.20 41.62
N ASN A 748 50.06 32.27 40.84
CA ASN A 748 51.11 33.01 40.12
C ASN A 748 50.48 34.05 39.17
N SER A 749 50.23 35.25 39.69
CA SER A 749 49.96 36.42 38.87
C SER A 749 51.27 36.95 38.24
N SER A 750 51.47 36.71 36.95
CA SER A 750 52.22 37.63 36.09
C SER A 750 51.86 37.38 34.62
N GLU A 751 51.51 38.48 33.94
CA GLU A 751 51.14 38.62 32.53
C GLU A 751 51.88 37.68 31.56
N GLY A 752 51.13 36.98 30.71
CA GLY A 752 51.68 36.20 29.59
C GLY A 752 50.59 35.51 28.77
N ARG A 753 50.68 35.68 27.44
CA ARG A 753 49.85 35.12 26.36
C ARG A 753 49.32 33.70 26.63
N LEU A 754 48.04 33.46 26.31
CA LEU A 754 47.46 32.12 26.20
C LEU A 754 47.75 31.58 24.78
N GLU A 755 48.86 30.87 24.63
CA GLU A 755 49.12 29.96 23.52
C GLU A 755 48.38 28.62 23.75
N SER A 756 48.12 27.95 22.63
CA SER A 756 47.42 26.68 22.47
C SER A 756 47.80 25.59 23.47
N VAL A 757 46.81 25.03 24.15
CA VAL A 757 46.94 23.74 24.83
C VAL A 757 46.78 22.64 23.78
N THR A 758 47.87 21.95 23.46
CA THR A 758 47.86 20.76 22.60
C THR A 758 47.44 19.52 23.38
N THR A 759 46.85 18.56 22.67
CA THR A 759 46.27 17.29 23.16
C THR A 759 47.24 16.36 23.90
N GLU A 760 48.54 16.67 23.95
CA GLU A 760 49.53 15.93 24.74
C GLU A 760 49.60 16.41 26.21
N ASP A 761 49.14 17.62 26.54
CA ASP A 761 49.13 18.11 27.94
C ASP A 761 47.93 17.60 28.75
N ILE A 762 46.90 17.07 28.08
CA ILE A 762 45.76 16.38 28.71
C ILE A 762 46.15 14.97 29.18
N GLN A 763 47.28 14.42 28.72
CA GLN A 763 47.79 13.13 29.20
C GLN A 763 48.57 13.21 30.52
N LEU A 764 48.82 14.40 31.07
CA LEU A 764 49.51 14.56 32.36
C LEU A 764 48.60 14.99 33.52
N LEU A 765 47.32 15.26 33.28
CA LEU A 765 46.29 15.40 34.31
C LEU A 765 45.57 14.07 34.65
N VAL A 766 46.11 12.95 34.17
CA VAL A 766 45.66 11.57 34.45
C VAL A 766 46.35 10.99 35.71
N SER A 767 47.12 11.79 36.45
CA SER A 767 47.90 11.33 37.61
C SER A 767 47.65 12.16 38.87
N GLY A 768 46.54 11.85 39.55
CA GLY A 768 46.23 12.26 40.93
C GLY A 768 44.72 12.26 41.15
N SER A 769 44.08 11.39 41.92
CA SER A 769 44.53 10.46 42.96
C SER A 769 43.66 9.22 42.93
N ASP A 770 44.20 8.10 42.46
CA ASP A 770 43.78 6.76 42.90
C ASP A 770 45.00 5.84 42.73
N GLN A 771 46.07 6.14 43.47
CA GLN A 771 47.15 5.18 43.69
C GLN A 771 46.73 4.24 44.83
N GLY A 772 45.85 3.29 44.47
CA GLY A 772 45.79 1.99 45.10
C GLY A 772 46.08 0.96 43.99
N GLU A 773 47.12 0.16 44.17
CA GLU A 773 47.52 -0.91 43.27
C GLU A 773 46.38 -1.94 43.09
N ASP A 774 45.47 -1.70 42.15
CA ASP A 774 44.56 -2.71 41.63
C ASP A 774 44.97 -2.99 40.17
N THR A 775 45.77 -4.04 39.98
CA THR A 775 45.89 -4.77 38.71
C THR A 775 44.58 -4.74 37.92
N GLU A 776 44.62 -4.40 36.62
CA GLU A 776 43.47 -4.32 35.69
C GLU A 776 42.42 -5.44 35.91
N MET A 777 41.54 -5.27 36.89
CA MET A 777 40.48 -6.23 37.16
C MET A 777 39.42 -6.04 36.08
N GLN A 778 39.04 -7.14 35.45
CA GLN A 778 38.06 -7.10 34.37
C GLN A 778 36.68 -6.71 34.95
N LYS A 779 36.03 -5.70 34.35
CA LYS A 779 34.74 -5.20 34.82
C LYS A 779 33.59 -6.05 34.26
N TRP A 780 32.50 -6.20 35.01
CA TRP A 780 31.25 -6.81 34.54
C TRP A 780 30.04 -6.08 35.14
N HIS A 781 28.86 -6.18 34.50
CA HIS A 781 27.62 -5.57 34.99
C HIS A 781 26.53 -6.62 35.16
N LEU A 782 25.93 -7.08 34.06
CA LEU A 782 24.94 -8.15 34.10
C LEU A 782 25.62 -9.49 33.80
N PRO A 783 25.22 -10.59 34.46
CA PRO A 783 25.79 -11.89 34.18
C PRO A 783 25.51 -12.30 32.73
N ASN A 784 26.55 -12.77 32.04
CA ASN A 784 26.46 -13.40 30.72
C ASN A 784 26.68 -14.92 30.89
N LEU A 785 26.13 -15.76 30.02
CA LEU A 785 26.34 -17.21 30.13
C LEU A 785 27.85 -17.53 30.09
N PRO A 786 28.39 -18.35 31.01
CA PRO A 786 29.71 -18.93 30.84
C PRO A 786 29.79 -19.70 29.52
N ASP A 787 30.88 -19.53 28.77
CA ASP A 787 31.09 -20.18 27.47
C ASP A 787 30.96 -21.72 27.53
N ASP A 788 31.11 -22.33 28.71
CA ASP A 788 31.04 -23.78 28.94
C ASP A 788 29.63 -24.39 28.90
N ILE A 789 28.54 -23.59 28.96
CA ILE A 789 27.15 -24.09 28.88
C ILE A 789 26.60 -24.10 27.44
N LYS A 790 27.46 -23.88 26.43
CA LYS A 790 27.10 -23.99 25.01
C LYS A 790 26.73 -25.43 24.56
N SER A 791 26.91 -26.46 25.38
CA SER A 791 27.00 -27.83 24.87
C SER A 791 25.77 -28.75 24.97
N ASN A 792 24.63 -28.42 25.61
CA ASN A 792 23.55 -29.46 25.72
C ASN A 792 22.07 -29.01 25.87
N LYS A 793 21.71 -27.73 25.70
CA LYS A 793 20.29 -27.27 25.80
C LYS A 793 19.87 -26.24 24.74
N GLU A 794 20.37 -26.33 23.51
CA GLU A 794 20.16 -25.28 22.50
C GLU A 794 18.71 -25.16 21.97
N THR A 795 17.88 -26.21 22.00
CA THR A 795 16.56 -26.16 21.36
C THR A 795 15.48 -25.42 22.15
N ASP A 796 15.49 -25.49 23.49
CA ASP A 796 14.41 -24.90 24.33
C ASP A 796 14.65 -23.41 24.60
N PHE A 797 15.92 -22.98 24.60
CA PHE A 797 16.28 -21.58 24.82
C PHE A 797 16.15 -20.70 23.56
N GLY A 798 16.38 -21.26 22.37
CA GLY A 798 16.24 -20.54 21.09
C GLY A 798 14.84 -19.97 20.90
N ASP A 799 13.81 -20.71 21.32
CA ASP A 799 12.43 -20.26 21.26
C ASP A 799 12.13 -19.07 22.21
N ILE A 800 12.69 -19.08 23.41
CA ILE A 800 12.52 -17.99 24.37
C ILE A 800 13.16 -16.69 23.84
N PHE A 801 14.34 -16.81 23.22
CA PHE A 801 15.03 -15.66 22.63
C PHE A 801 14.29 -15.11 21.42
N LEU A 802 13.80 -15.99 20.53
CA LEU A 802 13.00 -15.57 19.39
C LEU A 802 11.72 -14.83 19.84
N ASN A 803 11.07 -15.27 20.92
CA ASN A 803 9.93 -14.56 21.52
C ASN A 803 10.29 -13.12 21.94
N ARG A 804 11.45 -12.91 22.56
CA ARG A 804 11.91 -11.56 22.98
C ARG A 804 12.19 -10.65 21.79
N LEU A 805 12.77 -11.20 20.73
CA LEU A 805 12.98 -10.46 19.47
C LEU A 805 11.65 -10.08 18.82
N PHE A 806 10.68 -11.00 18.74
CA PHE A 806 9.33 -10.72 18.25
C PHE A 806 8.62 -9.68 19.10
N HIS A 807 8.74 -9.76 20.42
CA HIS A 807 8.19 -8.78 21.35
C HIS A 807 8.70 -7.36 21.04
N THR A 808 10.02 -7.19 20.92
CA THR A 808 10.62 -5.89 20.61
C THR A 808 10.21 -5.39 19.22
N LYS A 809 10.22 -6.27 18.20
CA LYS A 809 9.74 -5.92 16.85
C LYS A 809 8.30 -5.41 16.87
N LEU A 810 7.43 -6.05 17.65
CA LEU A 810 6.03 -5.65 17.77
C LEU A 810 5.89 -4.27 18.42
N LEU A 811 6.70 -3.95 19.43
CA LEU A 811 6.67 -2.62 20.09
C LEU A 811 7.07 -1.52 19.11
N LEU A 812 7.94 -1.84 18.16
CA LEU A 812 8.44 -0.92 17.14
C LEU A 812 7.57 -0.83 15.89
N SER A 813 6.59 -1.73 15.70
CA SER A 813 5.94 -1.95 14.40
C SER A 813 5.27 -0.71 13.82
N ASP A 814 4.56 0.07 14.64
CA ASP A 814 3.86 1.28 14.18
C ASP A 814 4.84 2.37 13.70
N TYR A 815 5.99 2.49 14.37
CA TYR A 815 7.03 3.47 14.03
C TYR A 815 7.80 3.05 12.78
N ILE A 816 8.09 1.76 12.64
CA ILE A 816 8.69 1.21 11.42
C ILE A 816 7.75 1.44 10.23
N ASP A 817 6.47 1.12 10.40
CA ASP A 817 5.44 1.26 9.35
C ASP A 817 5.28 2.71 8.94
N SER A 818 5.06 3.62 9.90
CA SER A 818 4.91 5.04 9.63
C SER A 818 6.13 5.65 8.96
N THR A 819 7.34 5.20 9.31
CA THR A 819 8.58 5.70 8.70
C THR A 819 8.71 5.16 7.28
N PHE A 820 8.57 3.85 7.08
CA PHE A 820 8.74 3.24 5.76
C PHE A 820 7.69 3.74 4.78
N GLU A 821 6.42 3.83 5.20
CA GLU A 821 5.35 4.37 4.36
C GLU A 821 5.60 5.84 4.01
N GLY A 822 6.07 6.65 4.96
CA GLY A 822 6.44 8.04 4.71
C GLY A 822 7.61 8.22 3.76
N LEU A 823 8.62 7.34 3.82
CA LEU A 823 9.73 7.29 2.86
C LEU A 823 9.32 6.71 1.49
N ILE A 824 8.15 6.07 1.38
CA ILE A 824 7.59 5.50 0.14
C ILE A 824 6.37 6.33 -0.34
N ASP A 825 6.25 7.58 0.13
CA ASP A 825 5.28 8.53 -0.41
C ASP A 825 5.86 9.26 -1.63
N SER A 826 5.24 9.08 -2.79
CA SER A 826 5.69 9.70 -4.04
C SER A 826 5.42 11.21 -4.08
N GLN A 827 4.48 11.71 -3.27
CA GLN A 827 4.09 13.12 -3.23
C GLN A 827 5.04 13.97 -2.39
N SER A 828 5.77 13.35 -1.45
CA SER A 828 6.69 14.04 -0.55
C SER A 828 8.14 14.11 -1.05
N LEU A 829 8.42 13.58 -2.26
CA LEU A 829 9.76 13.53 -2.83
C LEU A 829 10.27 14.91 -3.24
N SER A 830 11.53 15.21 -2.94
CA SER A 830 12.19 16.42 -3.46
C SER A 830 12.36 16.39 -4.97
N ILE A 831 12.34 17.58 -5.56
CA ILE A 831 12.56 17.80 -6.99
C ILE A 831 13.84 17.11 -7.50
N PRO A 832 15.01 17.19 -6.82
CA PRO A 832 16.22 16.48 -7.26
C PRO A 832 16.06 14.96 -7.35
N ILE A 833 15.41 14.32 -6.36
CA ILE A 833 15.15 12.87 -6.41
C ILE A 833 14.21 12.52 -7.56
N ARG A 834 13.08 13.23 -7.67
CA ARG A 834 12.07 12.95 -8.71
C ARG A 834 12.70 13.09 -10.09
N TYR A 835 13.43 14.18 -10.33
CA TYR A 835 14.13 14.42 -11.58
C TYR A 835 15.18 13.33 -11.88
N PHE A 836 15.97 12.92 -10.87
CA PHE A 836 16.94 11.84 -11.02
C PHE A 836 16.28 10.50 -11.38
N LEU A 837 15.15 10.15 -10.76
CA LEU A 837 14.39 8.95 -11.10
C LEU A 837 13.83 9.01 -12.54
N CYS A 838 13.33 10.16 -12.98
CA CYS A 838 12.91 10.38 -14.38
C CYS A 838 14.08 10.30 -15.36
N MET A 839 15.27 10.76 -14.96
CA MET A 839 16.49 10.65 -15.76
C MET A 839 16.89 9.17 -15.95
N LEU A 840 16.80 8.35 -14.90
CA LEU A 840 17.05 6.91 -15.04
C LEU A 840 16.09 6.27 -16.05
N ASP A 841 14.81 6.67 -16.07
CA ASP A 841 13.86 6.21 -17.10
C ASP A 841 14.28 6.63 -18.52
N LYS A 842 14.77 7.87 -18.67
CA LYS A 842 15.29 8.36 -19.94
C LYS A 842 16.49 7.53 -20.40
N PHE A 843 17.44 7.24 -19.51
CA PHE A 843 18.55 6.33 -19.83
C PHE A 843 18.08 4.93 -20.20
N GLY A 844 17.04 4.43 -19.52
CA GLY A 844 16.38 3.17 -19.86
C GLY A 844 15.95 3.12 -21.33
N ASN A 845 15.32 4.19 -21.81
CA ASN A 845 14.84 4.30 -23.19
C ASN A 845 15.98 4.53 -24.19
N ASP A 846 16.86 5.49 -23.91
CA ASP A 846 17.93 5.92 -24.82
C ASP A 846 18.94 4.78 -25.09
N TYR A 847 19.28 4.01 -24.05
CA TYR A 847 20.26 2.91 -24.14
C TYR A 847 19.61 1.52 -24.26
N LYS A 848 18.27 1.44 -24.33
CA LYS A 848 17.49 0.18 -24.43
C LYS A 848 17.80 -0.81 -23.30
N ILE A 849 17.72 -0.33 -22.05
CA ILE A 849 17.96 -1.14 -20.85
C ILE A 849 16.75 -2.03 -20.56
N GLU A 850 17.00 -3.28 -20.18
CA GLU A 850 15.94 -4.20 -19.75
C GLU A 850 15.21 -3.66 -18.52
N SER A 851 13.88 -3.85 -18.48
CA SER A 851 13.02 -3.26 -17.43
C SER A 851 13.38 -3.73 -16.02
N ASP A 852 13.82 -4.99 -15.86
CA ASP A 852 14.24 -5.52 -14.56
C ASP A 852 15.58 -4.92 -14.09
N VAL A 853 16.48 -4.62 -15.02
CA VAL A 853 17.75 -3.92 -14.77
C VAL A 853 17.49 -2.47 -14.37
N LEU A 854 16.64 -1.76 -15.12
CA LEU A 854 16.25 -0.39 -14.80
C LEU A 854 15.58 -0.30 -13.42
N GLN A 855 14.69 -1.24 -13.11
CA GLN A 855 14.07 -1.30 -11.78
C GLN A 855 15.11 -1.57 -10.69
N ALA A 856 16.09 -2.43 -10.94
CA ALA A 856 17.19 -2.67 -9.99
C ALA A 856 18.02 -1.40 -9.75
N TRP A 857 18.28 -0.59 -10.78
CA TRP A 857 18.97 0.70 -10.63
C TRP A 857 18.20 1.67 -9.75
N LYS A 858 16.90 1.85 -10.03
CA LYS A 858 16.03 2.70 -9.23
C LYS A 858 15.98 2.27 -7.76
N ASN A 859 15.83 0.96 -7.53
CA ASN A 859 15.81 0.39 -6.19
C ASN A 859 17.11 0.65 -5.43
N GLU A 860 18.25 0.43 -6.07
CA GLU A 860 19.57 0.62 -5.46
C GLU A 860 19.84 2.09 -5.13
N CYS A 861 19.65 2.99 -6.10
CA CYS A 861 19.88 4.42 -5.91
C CYS A 861 18.93 5.01 -4.86
N TYR A 862 17.64 4.64 -4.90
CA TYR A 862 16.66 5.20 -3.97
C TYR A 862 16.80 4.61 -2.56
N ALA A 863 16.71 3.29 -2.42
CA ALA A 863 16.65 2.67 -1.10
C ALA A 863 18.02 2.61 -0.44
N ALA A 864 19.03 2.10 -1.15
CA ALA A 864 20.34 1.82 -0.57
C ALA A 864 21.28 3.04 -0.52
N ARG A 865 21.16 3.98 -1.47
CA ARG A 865 22.05 5.16 -1.51
C ARG A 865 21.45 6.40 -0.86
N VAL A 866 20.18 6.66 -1.11
CA VAL A 866 19.54 7.86 -0.55
C VAL A 866 19.11 7.62 0.90
N TRP A 867 18.23 6.65 1.16
CA TRP A 867 17.55 6.58 2.47
C TRP A 867 18.21 5.69 3.52
N ALA A 868 18.84 4.58 3.11
CA ALA A 868 19.48 3.64 4.04
C ALA A 868 20.49 4.28 5.01
N PRO A 869 21.35 5.25 4.60
CA PRO A 869 22.26 5.92 5.52
C PRO A 869 21.54 6.64 6.67
N PHE A 870 20.45 7.36 6.39
CA PHE A 870 19.70 8.11 7.40
C PHE A 870 18.92 7.22 8.37
N ILE A 871 18.55 5.99 7.96
CA ILE A 871 17.92 5.01 8.86
C ILE A 871 18.95 4.44 9.84
N ALA A 872 20.15 4.12 9.35
CA ALA A 872 21.20 3.51 10.18
C ALA A 872 21.92 4.49 11.09
N LYS A 873 22.10 5.74 10.64
CA LYS A 873 22.89 6.76 11.33
C LYS A 873 22.09 8.06 11.51
N PRO A 874 21.28 8.18 12.58
CA PRO A 874 20.48 9.37 12.88
C PRO A 874 21.32 10.62 13.16
N ASP A 875 22.51 10.44 13.73
CA ASP A 875 23.52 11.46 14.03
C ASP A 875 24.00 12.23 12.79
N ILE A 876 23.83 11.68 11.59
CA ILE A 876 24.05 12.42 10.34
C ILE A 876 23.14 13.65 10.25
N LEU A 877 21.87 13.51 10.65
CA LEU A 877 20.83 14.52 10.46
C LEU A 877 20.46 15.27 11.75
N PHE A 878 20.61 14.62 12.90
CA PHE A 878 20.18 15.14 14.19
C PHE A 878 21.36 15.28 15.16
N ASP A 879 21.34 16.32 15.98
CA ASP A 879 22.30 16.50 17.07
C ASP A 879 21.91 15.57 18.23
N VAL A 880 22.27 14.30 18.08
CA VAL A 880 21.97 13.21 19.01
C VAL A 880 23.19 12.33 19.23
N ASN A 881 23.38 11.87 20.46
CA ASN A 881 24.33 10.80 20.76
C ASN A 881 23.61 9.45 20.65
N VAL A 882 23.94 8.65 19.64
CA VAL A 882 23.30 7.36 19.39
C VAL A 882 23.98 6.29 20.26
N PRO A 883 23.28 5.64 21.21
CA PRO A 883 23.91 4.65 22.06
C PRO A 883 24.29 3.37 21.27
N GLY A 884 25.42 2.75 21.61
CA GLY A 884 25.91 1.53 20.91
C GLY A 884 24.99 0.30 21.00
N HIS A 885 24.01 0.29 21.91
CA HIS A 885 22.97 -0.75 21.96
C HIS A 885 21.79 -0.48 21.01
N VAL A 886 21.65 0.75 20.49
CA VAL A 886 20.60 1.17 19.54
C VAL A 886 21.04 0.94 18.09
N GLU A 887 22.30 1.21 17.76
CA GLU A 887 22.83 1.13 16.39
C GLU A 887 22.52 -0.22 15.69
N PRO A 888 22.72 -1.40 16.32
CA PRO A 888 22.48 -2.68 15.65
C PRO A 888 21.01 -2.87 15.26
N CYS A 889 20.07 -2.31 16.03
CA CYS A 889 18.65 -2.34 15.68
C CYS A 889 18.37 -1.47 14.44
N LEU A 890 18.92 -0.26 14.40
CA LEU A 890 18.78 0.65 13.25
C LEU A 890 19.40 0.06 11.99
N ASP A 891 20.54 -0.62 12.11
CA ASP A 891 21.19 -1.33 11.01
C ASP A 891 20.35 -2.48 10.45
N ILE A 892 19.63 -3.22 11.31
CA ILE A 892 18.67 -4.24 10.87
C ILE A 892 17.51 -3.59 10.14
N LEU A 893 16.95 -2.49 10.67
CA LEU A 893 15.86 -1.78 10.01
C LEU A 893 16.29 -1.22 8.64
N ARG A 894 17.52 -0.70 8.52
CA ARG A 894 18.13 -0.34 7.24
C ARG A 894 18.12 -1.53 6.28
N GLN A 895 18.59 -2.70 6.71
CA GLN A 895 18.64 -3.90 5.87
C GLN A 895 17.24 -4.33 5.41
N VAL A 896 16.25 -4.32 6.32
CA VAL A 896 14.86 -4.65 6.02
C VAL A 896 14.26 -3.67 5.01
N PHE A 897 14.54 -2.36 5.16
CA PHE A 897 14.11 -1.34 4.22
C PHE A 897 14.66 -1.63 2.82
N VAL A 898 15.98 -1.84 2.69
CA VAL A 898 16.61 -2.14 1.39
C VAL A 898 16.10 -3.46 0.81
N GLU A 899 15.95 -4.51 1.61
CA GLU A 899 15.44 -5.82 1.16
C GLU A 899 13.99 -5.73 0.64
N SER A 900 13.21 -4.77 1.15
CA SER A 900 11.84 -4.49 0.69
C SER A 900 11.78 -3.97 -0.75
N PHE A 901 12.86 -3.41 -1.28
CA PHE A 901 12.95 -3.00 -2.69
C PHE A 901 13.46 -4.13 -3.61
N THR A 902 13.93 -5.25 -3.07
CA THR A 902 14.45 -6.35 -3.91
C THR A 902 13.34 -7.20 -4.53
N GLN A 903 13.54 -7.64 -5.77
CA GLN A 903 12.58 -8.52 -6.48
C GLN A 903 12.68 -9.99 -6.05
N THR A 904 13.78 -10.39 -5.40
CA THR A 904 14.02 -11.78 -4.98
C THR A 904 13.23 -12.11 -3.73
N ALA A 905 12.25 -13.01 -3.84
CA ALA A 905 11.55 -13.57 -2.69
C ALA A 905 12.42 -14.66 -2.03
N HIS A 906 13.03 -14.34 -0.88
CA HIS A 906 13.76 -15.33 -0.10
C HIS A 906 12.79 -16.28 0.60
N LYS A 907 13.08 -17.59 0.53
CA LYS A 907 12.26 -18.62 1.17
C LYS A 907 12.64 -18.70 2.64
N VAL A 908 11.70 -18.38 3.51
CA VAL A 908 11.85 -18.49 4.97
C VAL A 908 11.69 -19.95 5.40
N ASN A 909 12.64 -20.44 6.18
CA ASN A 909 12.68 -21.77 6.81
C ASN A 909 13.24 -21.67 8.25
N LYS A 910 13.27 -22.79 9.00
CA LYS A 910 13.78 -22.81 10.39
C LYS A 910 15.26 -22.39 10.52
N GLU A 911 16.04 -22.51 9.45
CA GLU A 911 17.46 -22.16 9.39
C GLU A 911 17.69 -20.70 8.96
N SER A 912 16.62 -19.94 8.70
CA SER A 912 16.74 -18.54 8.30
C SER A 912 17.20 -17.69 9.51
N PRO A 913 18.09 -16.70 9.30
CA PRO A 913 18.49 -15.77 10.36
C PRO A 913 17.28 -15.09 11.02
N PRO A 914 17.31 -14.77 12.33
CA PRO A 914 16.14 -14.24 13.04
C PRO A 914 15.55 -12.98 12.42
N GLN A 915 16.37 -12.08 11.90
CA GLN A 915 15.91 -10.88 11.17
C GLN A 915 14.92 -11.24 10.05
N LYS A 916 15.19 -12.30 9.28
CA LYS A 916 14.29 -12.77 8.21
C LYS A 916 13.04 -13.44 8.75
N LEU A 917 13.12 -14.07 9.92
CA LEU A 917 11.96 -14.64 10.62
C LEU A 917 11.05 -13.52 11.15
N LEU A 918 11.62 -12.47 11.76
CA LEU A 918 10.91 -11.34 12.34
C LEU A 918 10.10 -10.59 11.28
N PHE A 919 10.71 -10.29 10.13
CA PHE A 919 10.11 -9.46 9.07
C PHE A 919 9.52 -10.26 7.90
N HIS A 920 9.25 -11.57 8.08
CA HIS A 920 8.79 -12.46 7.02
C HIS A 920 7.44 -12.06 6.38
N LYS A 921 6.59 -11.32 7.11
CA LYS A 921 5.32 -10.76 6.62
C LYS A 921 5.45 -9.33 6.12
N ASP A 922 6.30 -8.54 6.76
CA ASP A 922 6.42 -7.11 6.52
C ASP A 922 7.10 -6.84 5.17
N ILE A 923 8.21 -7.54 4.86
CA ILE A 923 8.93 -7.36 3.59
C ILE A 923 8.01 -7.59 2.36
N PRO A 924 7.24 -8.69 2.27
CA PRO A 924 6.25 -8.85 1.19
C PRO A 924 5.15 -7.77 1.18
N ARG A 925 4.75 -7.24 2.34
CA ARG A 925 3.76 -6.16 2.43
C ARG A 925 4.35 -4.86 1.85
N TYR A 926 5.54 -4.46 2.27
CA TYR A 926 6.23 -3.28 1.73
C TYR A 926 6.50 -3.40 0.24
N ARG A 927 6.88 -4.59 -0.26
CA ARG A 927 7.02 -4.84 -1.72
C ARG A 927 5.75 -4.52 -2.51
N LYS A 928 4.57 -4.82 -1.97
CA LYS A 928 3.29 -4.48 -2.61
C LYS A 928 3.05 -2.97 -2.65
N LEU A 929 3.49 -2.24 -1.62
CA LEU A 929 3.41 -0.77 -1.57
C LEU A 929 4.40 -0.11 -2.55
N ILE A 930 5.60 -0.69 -2.68
CA ILE A 930 6.68 -0.22 -3.56
C ILE A 930 6.40 -0.52 -5.03
N ALA A 931 5.71 -1.63 -5.36
CA ALA A 931 5.43 -2.01 -6.75
C ALA A 931 4.84 -0.87 -7.62
N PRO A 932 3.83 -0.12 -7.15
CA PRO A 932 3.34 1.07 -7.86
C PRO A 932 4.12 2.37 -7.57
N PHE A 933 5.04 2.41 -6.61
CA PHE A 933 5.70 3.65 -6.15
C PHE A 933 6.41 4.39 -7.28
N PHE A 934 7.32 3.73 -8.00
CA PHE A 934 8.09 4.37 -9.07
C PHE A 934 7.23 4.77 -10.28
N VAL A 935 6.05 4.18 -10.44
CA VAL A 935 5.08 4.56 -11.49
C VAL A 935 4.31 5.82 -11.12
N ARG A 936 4.11 6.08 -9.82
CA ARG A 936 3.44 7.28 -9.30
C ARG A 936 4.36 8.51 -9.21
N VAL A 937 5.66 8.37 -9.43
CA VAL A 937 6.59 9.51 -9.44
C VAL A 937 6.25 10.42 -10.62
N GLU A 938 5.79 11.63 -10.31
CA GLU A 938 5.39 12.62 -11.31
C GLU A 938 6.59 13.16 -12.07
N LYS A 939 6.38 13.45 -13.37
CA LYS A 939 7.43 14.03 -14.21
C LYS A 939 7.68 15.48 -13.80
N VAL A 940 8.96 15.82 -13.65
CA VAL A 940 9.39 17.16 -13.27
C VAL A 940 9.73 17.97 -14.52
N ASN A 941 9.30 19.23 -14.55
CA ASN A 941 9.67 20.17 -15.60
C ASN A 941 11.14 20.60 -15.44
N GLU A 942 11.91 20.67 -16.53
CA GLU A 942 13.32 21.10 -16.48
C GLU A 942 13.47 22.49 -15.87
N GLN A 943 12.57 23.43 -16.18
CA GLN A 943 12.64 24.78 -15.59
C GLN A 943 12.45 24.78 -14.07
N GLU A 944 11.52 23.96 -13.57
CA GLU A 944 11.28 23.78 -12.13
C GLU A 944 12.50 23.15 -11.45
N PHE A 945 13.10 22.15 -12.09
CA PHE A 945 14.31 21.50 -11.60
C PHE A 945 15.48 22.47 -11.48
N TRP A 946 15.74 23.29 -12.51
CA TRP A 946 16.82 24.27 -12.45
C TRP A 946 16.60 25.35 -11.40
N SER A 947 15.34 25.80 -11.24
CA SER A 947 14.98 26.77 -10.21
C SER A 947 15.25 26.22 -8.80
N GLU A 948 14.91 24.96 -8.53
CA GLU A 948 15.19 24.34 -7.23
C GLU A 948 16.70 24.21 -6.99
N LEU A 949 17.49 23.82 -7.99
CA LEU A 949 18.94 23.72 -7.83
C LEU A 949 19.61 25.08 -7.57
N GLU A 950 19.07 26.15 -8.14
CA GLU A 950 19.53 27.51 -7.85
C GLU A 950 19.21 27.92 -6.41
N GLU A 951 17.99 27.62 -5.93
CA GLU A 951 17.60 27.86 -4.55
C GLU A 951 18.52 27.09 -3.57
N ILE A 952 18.73 25.79 -3.80
CA ILE A 952 19.66 24.97 -3.00
C ILE A 952 21.07 25.58 -3.03
N SER A 953 21.54 26.01 -4.21
CA SER A 953 22.87 26.62 -4.34
C SER A 953 23.01 27.90 -3.52
N ASN A 954 21.96 28.72 -3.45
CA ASN A 954 21.99 29.96 -2.66
C ASN A 954 21.98 29.64 -1.16
N THR A 955 21.13 28.73 -0.70
CA THR A 955 21.14 28.27 0.71
C THR A 955 22.50 27.68 1.09
N GLN A 956 23.12 26.90 0.21
CA GLN A 956 24.46 26.35 0.45
C GLN A 956 25.52 27.44 0.60
N LYS A 957 25.47 28.52 -0.19
CA LYS A 957 26.43 29.64 -0.06
C LYS A 957 26.25 30.41 1.24
N GLU A 958 25.03 30.50 1.75
CA GLU A 958 24.70 31.21 2.98
C GLU A 958 25.03 30.38 4.23
N GLU A 959 24.74 29.08 4.22
CA GLU A 959 24.85 28.22 5.40
C GLU A 959 26.21 27.50 5.50
N LEU A 960 27.03 27.43 4.43
CA LEU A 960 28.36 26.81 4.47
C LEU A 960 29.45 27.85 4.77
N ASN A 961 29.92 27.87 6.00
CA ASN A 961 31.09 28.64 6.42
C ASN A 961 32.41 27.92 6.12
N PHE A 962 32.56 27.33 4.93
CA PHE A 962 33.84 26.78 4.50
C PHE A 962 34.67 27.84 3.79
N SER A 963 35.95 27.96 4.14
CA SER A 963 36.89 28.75 3.36
C SER A 963 37.07 28.06 2.01
N ARG A 964 36.47 28.65 0.96
CA ARG A 964 36.51 28.12 -0.41
C ARG A 964 37.96 28.00 -0.89
N GLN A 965 38.81 28.93 -0.48
CA GLN A 965 40.23 28.93 -0.75
C GLN A 965 40.97 27.78 -0.07
N SER A 966 40.70 27.52 1.21
CA SER A 966 41.26 26.39 1.96
C SER A 966 40.81 25.04 1.40
N THR A 967 39.54 24.95 0.94
CA THR A 967 39.01 23.75 0.27
C THR A 967 39.74 23.46 -1.04
N LEU A 968 39.92 24.49 -1.88
CA LEU A 968 40.65 24.36 -3.15
C LEU A 968 42.12 24.02 -2.92
N HIS A 969 42.74 24.62 -1.91
CA HIS A 969 44.12 24.35 -1.53
C HIS A 969 44.31 22.91 -1.07
N GLN A 970 43.38 22.36 -0.28
CA GLN A 970 43.40 20.94 0.09
C GLN A 970 43.19 20.02 -1.11
N LEU A 971 42.23 20.31 -1.99
CA LEU A 971 42.04 19.54 -3.22
C LEU A 971 43.31 19.51 -4.07
N TYR A 972 43.98 20.66 -4.18
CA TYR A 972 45.26 20.77 -4.87
C TYR A 972 46.34 19.94 -4.19
N ASN A 973 46.64 20.17 -2.91
CA ASN A 973 47.75 19.53 -2.21
C ASN A 973 47.60 18.01 -2.12
N LEU A 974 46.39 17.52 -1.85
CA LEU A 974 46.14 16.09 -1.63
C LEU A 974 46.09 15.29 -2.94
N PHE A 975 45.72 15.92 -4.05
CA PHE A 975 45.47 15.21 -5.31
C PHE A 975 46.18 15.82 -6.50
N ILE A 976 45.96 17.10 -6.81
CA ILE A 976 46.52 17.70 -8.03
C ILE A 976 48.05 17.75 -7.99
N GLY A 977 48.64 18.27 -6.91
CA GLY A 977 50.09 18.34 -6.75
C GLY A 977 50.73 16.96 -6.65
N LYS A 978 50.07 16.02 -5.94
CA LYS A 978 50.57 14.64 -5.75
C LYS A 978 50.61 13.83 -7.04
N TYR A 979 49.62 14.00 -7.92
CA TYR A 979 49.42 13.19 -9.12
C TYR A 979 49.62 13.99 -10.42
N ARG A 980 50.36 15.10 -10.36
CA ARG A 980 50.49 16.06 -11.47
C ARG A 980 50.90 15.43 -12.81
N SER A 981 51.91 14.56 -12.82
CA SER A 981 52.44 13.96 -14.05
C SER A 981 51.39 13.10 -14.73
N ASP A 982 50.71 12.25 -13.95
CA ASP A 982 49.67 11.35 -14.47
C ASP A 982 48.46 12.12 -15.02
N ILE A 983 48.15 13.30 -14.48
CA ILE A 983 47.05 14.16 -14.93
C ILE A 983 47.42 14.85 -16.24
N ILE A 984 48.63 15.42 -16.33
CA ILE A 984 49.10 16.11 -17.53
C ILE A 984 49.18 15.13 -18.70
N ASP A 985 49.81 13.96 -18.50
CA ASP A 985 49.91 12.92 -19.53
C ASP A 985 48.52 12.51 -20.05
N ASP A 986 47.57 12.28 -19.15
CA ASP A 986 46.18 11.94 -19.53
C ASP A 986 45.47 13.07 -20.28
N PHE A 987 45.72 14.31 -19.91
CA PHE A 987 45.09 15.47 -20.57
C PHE A 987 45.65 15.70 -21.98
N GLU A 988 46.89 15.30 -22.24
CA GLU A 988 47.49 15.33 -23.59
C GLU A 988 46.98 14.19 -24.49
N ASP A 989 46.61 13.06 -23.90
CA ASP A 989 46.04 11.89 -24.58
C ASP A 989 44.54 12.04 -24.88
N MET A 990 43.79 12.75 -24.02
CA MET A 990 42.36 12.99 -24.21
C MET A 990 42.09 14.10 -25.24
N GLU A 991 41.45 13.75 -26.36
CA GLU A 991 41.13 14.68 -27.47
C GLU A 991 40.40 15.95 -27.00
N GLU A 992 39.35 15.82 -26.18
CA GLU A 992 38.59 16.95 -25.63
C GLU A 992 39.44 17.88 -24.73
N SER A 993 40.40 17.32 -23.98
CA SER A 993 41.29 18.09 -23.08
C SER A 993 42.36 18.84 -23.85
N LYS A 994 42.90 18.19 -24.89
CA LYS A 994 43.94 18.72 -25.76
C LYS A 994 43.45 19.93 -26.55
N ASP A 995 42.26 19.84 -27.14
CA ASP A 995 41.63 20.93 -27.89
C ASP A 995 41.41 22.19 -27.02
N LEU A 996 41.13 21.99 -25.73
CA LEU A 996 40.89 23.07 -24.77
C LEU A 996 42.14 23.50 -23.99
N GLN A 997 43.30 22.88 -24.28
CA GLN A 997 44.60 23.15 -23.66
C GLN A 997 44.55 23.06 -22.13
N PHE A 998 43.86 22.05 -21.58
CA PHE A 998 43.74 21.91 -20.12
C PHE A 998 45.07 21.58 -19.43
N ALA A 999 45.95 20.79 -20.06
CA ALA A 999 47.29 20.49 -19.55
C ALA A 999 48.08 21.78 -19.29
N HIS A 1000 48.29 22.60 -20.33
CA HIS A 1000 48.98 23.89 -20.22
C HIS A 1000 48.36 24.83 -19.17
N LYS A 1001 47.03 24.93 -19.12
CA LYS A 1001 46.37 25.80 -18.13
C LYS A 1001 46.52 25.29 -16.69
N LEU A 1002 46.62 23.98 -16.50
CA LEU A 1002 46.87 23.39 -15.18
C LEU A 1002 48.35 23.54 -14.79
N GLU A 1003 49.28 23.42 -15.74
CA GLU A 1003 50.70 23.74 -15.53
C GLU A 1003 50.89 25.18 -15.06
N GLU A 1004 50.18 26.15 -15.64
CA GLU A 1004 50.21 27.54 -15.14
C GLU A 1004 49.79 27.67 -13.66
N VAL A 1005 48.87 26.82 -13.19
CA VAL A 1005 48.47 26.78 -11.77
C VAL A 1005 49.56 26.13 -10.92
N ILE A 1006 50.17 25.05 -11.43
CA ILE A 1006 51.24 24.32 -10.75
C ILE A 1006 52.50 25.20 -10.61
N ASP A 1007 52.91 25.90 -11.67
CA ASP A 1007 54.07 26.79 -11.66
C ASP A 1007 53.91 27.90 -10.61
N LEU A 1008 52.71 28.50 -10.52
CA LEU A 1008 52.39 29.51 -9.51
C LEU A 1008 52.44 28.94 -8.07
N MET A 1009 52.24 27.64 -7.91
CA MET A 1009 52.33 26.94 -6.62
C MET A 1009 53.77 26.48 -6.31
N GLU A 1010 54.59 26.19 -7.33
CA GLU A 1010 55.93 25.58 -7.20
C GLU A 1010 57.10 26.55 -7.17
N GLU A 1011 56.94 27.79 -7.67
CA GLU A 1011 57.96 28.87 -7.69
C GLU A 1011 58.61 29.20 -6.32
N PHE A 1012 58.25 28.52 -5.23
CA PHE A 1012 58.87 28.63 -3.90
C PHE A 1012 59.33 27.29 -3.27
N SER A 1013 59.20 26.15 -3.95
CA SER A 1013 59.80 24.90 -3.47
C SER A 1013 61.32 24.82 -3.72
N SER A 1014 61.84 25.70 -4.58
CA SER A 1014 63.26 25.78 -4.96
C SER A 1014 64.09 26.83 -4.20
N ASP A 1015 63.46 27.64 -3.33
CA ASP A 1015 64.17 28.60 -2.45
C ASP A 1015 64.13 28.13 -0.99
N SER A 1016 64.62 26.91 -0.75
CA SER A 1016 65.06 26.43 0.58
C SER A 1016 66.56 26.19 0.59
#